data_AF-A0AAN9H9D0-F1
#
_entry.id   AF-A0AAN9H9D0-F1
#
_cell.length_a   1.000
_cell.length_b   1.000
_cell.length_c   1.000
_cell.angle_alpha   90.00
_cell.angle_beta   90.00
_cell.angle_gamma   90.00
#
_symmetry.space_group_name_H-M   'P 1'
#
loop_
_entity.id
_entity.type
_entity.pdbx_description
1 polymer ?
#
loop_
_entity_poly.entity_id
_entity_poly.type
_entity_poly.pdbx_seq_one_letter_code
_entity_poly.pdbx_strand_id
1 'polypeptide(L)'
;MASSSGKMNQSPGGSCACNGTAIADVPNVIVEKEMYDYQMHTKMCKKIAQLTKVIYSLNTKNEEQEATLQSLRRVATETQGSLQPTTGQDEDEEESASILRTRLLELQATVEEVEERGQRTEIEFAERIAVLTQETSDLRRDYQNLQTDRDNQHKLLQQIQEENKRLENESQELRRARDEERKREEEEKMHRVEEERNREIEERNRETEERNRESRERKRVEDECEERLKTVRKELQVLREEKERAEKEWKRDLEEWKKRVKDVEEERREEQEAAKKTLQQSLNEHINQWHQREQENRKSQNATLQQRLRKAETDLEVRDQRLNESNRHCSKLQERVEDMEEQLEDGRRRVAEAEVVAKKAEEELAVAKERLLLQENELQSKSEELMSQSSSQVRVSAEVEEIRSQLSRLKIRNKELELQNSGRSNDHARMLKQHADALSSMRLELQRAHTEEIRRLQQEVESERKSDRQELEEEKKQVQQKMEEEKVRLKEQLRKALEEVIRKHASELRHLHAMLDAEKKKTQQAEEQMQTEEEERKGLETERDELRNQLQLSKTEMAKLEGVIQTLEKEREEDEERAKEREKECAEVERQSANGLECVRVKEELENMHRSMQQIQEEFAAQKEVSQAEISALQQEREILQQSNHGIEERTRLQFEKQFSDQIVELKREREEETRKLNQQWQHRVEELQTQLEERRTLSEKLEGERERRYANGEMERMKQEIQKTRDMNSSLRSQLHSTIQEKERLIRQQLQVVKEEDEDEEDGKATGEREEEREKWRWREREEELLRVEKLNHQRALQALEAQANEELQSERQRLLTQHKLQLDKQKAELTQQHTEWVRQVTQRHMQQIEDLQNEIHTHTQMMALQQDLKQQNRLQSLERQLDEKSSEVQELKRENEDLKERISAMSAQREEQDDHNHKHKSFPEERDAAGEADRSDHRNNMESVKRGHRMEIQTIISDFSTAQTRLQTRIVALETELKEREERGKRRVEDLHTIAKLQDKLSERDQLIKSLVEDLHQLSQHPTLCSDEILKPYDSRTQAGTLTPTMKKKGVEETSIPNPCSYDGGSPKAKCSPVIERGLPSVEQSGRGTPLTRTHTPTSPHAEHRASIRHSRPPSQEVRHQSQLKMNYNQHIRTPAEQRVIETGPDGQDPQKQEWFTKYFSF
;
A
#
# COMPACT_ATOMS: atom_id res chain seq x y z
N MET A 1 28.01 8.38 -25.35
CA MET A 1 28.03 7.82 -26.72
C MET A 1 28.55 8.91 -27.65
N ALA A 2 29.35 8.67 -28.69
CA ALA A 2 29.91 7.42 -29.26
C ALA A 2 31.46 7.40 -29.06
N SER A 3 32.23 6.30 -29.09
CA SER A 3 32.48 5.25 -30.11
C SER A 3 33.19 5.79 -31.39
N SER A 4 34.21 5.14 -31.99
CA SER A 4 35.05 3.98 -31.58
C SER A 4 36.20 3.67 -32.58
N SER A 5 37.25 2.95 -32.13
CA SER A 5 38.16 2.04 -32.90
C SER A 5 39.32 2.62 -33.75
N GLY A 6 40.46 1.88 -33.87
CA GLY A 6 41.61 2.33 -34.71
C GLY A 6 42.89 1.47 -34.92
N LYS A 7 43.28 0.54 -34.03
CA LYS A 7 44.39 -0.47 -34.16
C LYS A 7 45.87 -0.05 -34.49
N MET A 8 46.74 -0.37 -33.51
CA MET A 8 48.04 -1.08 -33.63
C MET A 8 49.39 -0.40 -33.99
N ASN A 9 50.42 -0.90 -33.27
CA ASN A 9 51.88 -0.96 -33.50
C ASN A 9 52.84 0.17 -33.01
N GLN A 10 53.95 -0.32 -32.40
CA GLN A 10 55.24 0.33 -32.07
C GLN A 10 55.33 1.29 -30.86
N SER A 11 55.88 0.76 -29.76
CA SER A 11 56.86 1.44 -28.87
C SER A 11 58.15 1.79 -29.66
N PRO A 12 59.08 2.70 -29.24
CA PRO A 12 59.39 3.02 -27.82
C PRO A 12 59.88 4.45 -27.45
N GLY A 13 59.97 4.70 -26.12
CA GLY A 13 61.11 5.40 -25.50
C GLY A 13 61.00 6.91 -25.21
N GLY A 14 61.90 7.41 -24.35
CA GLY A 14 62.06 8.83 -23.99
C GLY A 14 61.11 9.31 -22.87
N SER A 15 61.41 9.34 -21.57
CA SER A 15 62.61 9.70 -20.78
C SER A 15 62.67 11.18 -20.35
N CYS A 16 62.89 11.34 -19.04
CA CYS A 16 63.43 12.52 -18.33
C CYS A 16 62.68 13.87 -18.34
N ALA A 17 62.18 14.25 -17.16
CA ALA A 17 62.59 15.50 -16.49
C ALA A 17 62.59 15.25 -14.97
N CYS A 18 63.63 15.67 -14.24
CA CYS A 18 63.82 15.34 -12.82
C CYS A 18 64.37 16.52 -12.01
N ASN A 19 63.80 16.72 -10.80
CA ASN A 19 64.35 17.49 -9.65
C ASN A 19 64.53 19.03 -9.88
N GLY A 20 64.43 19.91 -8.88
CA GLY A 20 64.12 19.85 -7.44
C GLY A 20 63.92 21.30 -6.92
N THR A 21 64.16 21.76 -5.68
CA THR A 21 64.62 21.20 -4.38
C THR A 21 64.25 22.23 -3.27
N ALA A 22 64.48 21.92 -1.98
CA ALA A 22 64.28 22.75 -0.75
C ALA A 22 62.81 22.87 -0.28
N ILE A 23 62.35 22.34 0.87
CA ILE A 23 62.83 22.12 2.27
C ILE A 23 62.39 23.25 3.23
N ALA A 24 61.37 22.95 4.07
CA ALA A 24 61.21 23.41 5.47
C ALA A 24 60.03 22.68 6.19
N ASP A 25 60.36 21.82 7.15
CA ASP A 25 59.67 21.42 8.40
C ASP A 25 58.13 21.46 8.58
N VAL A 26 57.49 20.27 8.64
CA VAL A 26 56.45 19.89 9.65
C VAL A 26 56.52 18.37 9.93
N PRO A 27 56.98 17.89 11.11
CA PRO A 27 57.11 16.44 11.37
C PRO A 27 55.79 15.69 11.67
N ASN A 28 54.88 16.26 12.47
CA ASN A 28 53.78 15.48 13.09
C ASN A 28 52.65 15.05 12.13
N VAL A 29 52.44 15.75 11.00
CA VAL A 29 51.39 15.39 10.03
C VAL A 29 51.78 14.13 9.23
N ILE A 30 53.07 13.82 9.14
CA ILE A 30 53.56 12.71 8.30
C ILE A 30 53.18 11.36 8.93
N VAL A 31 53.31 11.16 10.24
CA VAL A 31 53.05 9.85 10.86
C VAL A 31 51.56 9.45 10.79
N GLU A 32 50.64 10.38 11.06
CA GLU A 32 49.21 10.07 10.90
C GLU A 32 48.80 9.94 9.43
N LYS A 33 49.39 10.72 8.53
CA LYS A 33 49.13 10.56 7.10
C LYS A 33 49.72 9.26 6.55
N GLU A 34 50.90 8.83 6.99
CA GLU A 34 51.50 7.53 6.64
C GLU A 34 50.71 6.38 7.29
N MET A 35 50.17 6.52 8.50
CA MET A 35 49.26 5.53 9.08
C MET A 35 47.93 5.45 8.31
N TYR A 36 47.39 6.59 7.87
CA TYR A 36 46.14 6.61 7.10
C TYR A 36 46.36 6.13 5.67
N ASP A 37 47.42 6.56 4.97
CA ASP A 37 47.81 6.03 3.67
C ASP A 37 48.23 4.56 3.77
N TYR A 38 48.92 4.09 4.83
CA TYR A 38 49.22 2.67 4.97
C TYR A 38 47.96 1.84 5.28
N GLN A 39 47.00 2.37 6.04
CA GLN A 39 45.67 1.74 6.17
C GLN A 39 44.89 1.77 4.86
N MET A 40 44.86 2.89 4.12
CA MET A 40 44.10 3.03 2.89
C MET A 40 44.74 2.22 1.77
N HIS A 41 46.07 2.25 1.63
CA HIS A 41 46.87 1.39 0.77
C HIS A 41 46.75 -0.08 1.18
N THR A 42 46.67 -0.44 2.47
CA THR A 42 46.38 -1.83 2.89
C THR A 42 44.94 -2.23 2.54
N LYS A 43 43.95 -1.35 2.74
CA LYS A 43 42.54 -1.57 2.36
C LYS A 43 42.40 -1.67 0.84
N MET A 44 43.14 -0.86 0.08
CA MET A 44 43.18 -0.80 -1.37
C MET A 44 43.96 -1.98 -1.95
N CYS A 45 45.09 -2.40 -1.38
CA CYS A 45 45.77 -3.65 -1.73
C CYS A 45 44.90 -4.87 -1.40
N LYS A 46 44.14 -4.86 -0.28
CA LYS A 46 43.13 -5.90 -0.01
C LYS A 46 41.99 -5.85 -1.03
N LYS A 47 41.54 -4.66 -1.46
CA LYS A 47 40.52 -4.48 -2.52
C LYS A 47 41.02 -4.95 -3.88
N ILE A 48 42.26 -4.62 -4.24
CA ILE A 48 42.97 -5.03 -5.46
C ILE A 48 43.24 -6.54 -5.42
N ALA A 49 43.64 -7.11 -4.28
CA ALA A 49 43.81 -8.56 -4.13
C ALA A 49 42.46 -9.31 -4.17
N GLN A 50 41.39 -8.73 -3.62
CA GLN A 50 40.02 -9.27 -3.77
C GLN A 50 39.55 -9.18 -5.23
N LEU A 51 39.72 -8.04 -5.90
CA LEU A 51 39.38 -7.86 -7.31
C LEU A 51 40.23 -8.76 -8.20
N THR A 52 41.53 -8.88 -7.94
CA THR A 52 42.44 -9.80 -8.65
C THR A 52 42.04 -11.25 -8.40
N LYS A 53 41.68 -11.64 -7.18
CA LYS A 53 41.16 -12.98 -6.89
C LYS A 53 39.82 -13.23 -7.57
N VAL A 54 38.92 -12.24 -7.62
CA VAL A 54 37.64 -12.33 -8.34
C VAL A 54 37.85 -12.38 -9.86
N ILE A 55 38.80 -11.62 -10.41
CA ILE A 55 39.19 -11.67 -11.83
C ILE A 55 39.85 -13.01 -12.15
N TYR A 56 40.73 -13.54 -11.30
CA TYR A 56 41.27 -14.90 -11.50
C TYR A 56 40.17 -15.96 -11.36
N SER A 57 39.28 -15.89 -10.38
CA SER A 57 38.16 -16.85 -10.28
C SER A 57 37.15 -16.72 -11.42
N LEU A 58 36.97 -15.53 -12.00
CA LEU A 58 36.16 -15.32 -13.20
C LEU A 58 36.89 -15.79 -14.46
N ASN A 59 38.19 -15.54 -14.60
CA ASN A 59 38.99 -15.96 -15.73
C ASN A 59 39.18 -17.47 -15.72
N THR A 60 39.51 -18.10 -14.58
CA THR A 60 39.57 -19.56 -14.46
C THR A 60 38.20 -20.18 -14.70
N LYS A 61 37.09 -19.57 -14.24
CA LYS A 61 35.75 -20.05 -14.58
C LYS A 61 35.38 -19.84 -16.06
N ASN A 62 35.89 -18.79 -16.70
CA ASN A 62 35.75 -18.56 -18.14
C ASN A 62 36.66 -19.50 -18.95
N GLU A 63 37.84 -19.85 -18.44
CA GLU A 63 38.75 -20.85 -18.99
C GLU A 63 38.16 -22.26 -18.83
N GLU A 64 37.47 -22.57 -17.74
CA GLU A 64 36.65 -23.77 -17.55
C GLU A 64 35.45 -23.79 -18.51
N GLN A 65 34.78 -22.65 -18.73
CA GLN A 65 33.68 -22.51 -19.70
C GLN A 65 34.18 -22.59 -21.14
N GLU A 66 35.35 -22.04 -21.47
CA GLU A 66 35.99 -22.18 -22.78
C GLU A 66 36.57 -23.58 -22.97
N ALA A 67 37.09 -24.24 -21.93
CA ALA A 67 37.54 -25.63 -21.98
C ALA A 67 36.38 -26.61 -22.14
N THR A 68 35.23 -26.37 -21.50
CA THR A 68 34.01 -27.16 -21.71
C THR A 68 33.33 -26.84 -23.04
N LEU A 69 33.37 -25.59 -23.54
CA LEU A 69 32.99 -25.30 -24.93
C LEU A 69 33.97 -25.91 -25.94
N GLN A 70 35.26 -26.02 -25.61
CA GLN A 70 36.24 -26.71 -26.44
C GLN A 70 36.08 -28.23 -26.39
N SER A 71 35.71 -28.83 -25.26
CA SER A 71 35.42 -30.27 -25.19
C SER A 71 34.09 -30.59 -25.89
N LEU A 72 33.05 -29.78 -25.72
CA LEU A 72 31.81 -29.88 -26.50
C LEU A 72 32.06 -29.71 -28.01
N ARG A 73 32.95 -28.79 -28.41
CA ARG A 73 33.38 -28.66 -29.82
C ARG A 73 34.18 -29.87 -30.30
N ARG A 74 35.08 -30.44 -29.48
CA ARG A 74 35.80 -31.68 -29.81
C ARG A 74 34.84 -32.84 -29.99
N VAL A 75 33.94 -33.08 -29.03
CA VAL A 75 32.87 -34.08 -29.12
C VAL A 75 31.99 -33.86 -30.35
N ALA A 76 31.64 -32.61 -30.70
CA ALA A 76 30.91 -32.31 -31.94
C ALA A 76 31.72 -32.63 -33.22
N THR A 77 33.04 -32.39 -33.23
CA THR A 77 33.91 -32.77 -34.36
C THR A 77 34.26 -34.26 -34.40
N GLU A 78 34.28 -34.95 -33.26
CA GLU A 78 34.57 -36.38 -33.11
C GLU A 78 33.33 -37.22 -33.45
N THR A 79 32.12 -36.75 -33.11
CA THR A 79 30.85 -37.34 -33.56
C THR A 79 30.58 -37.12 -35.06
N GLN A 80 31.11 -36.04 -35.66
CA GLN A 80 31.23 -35.93 -37.12
C GLN A 80 32.43 -36.72 -37.71
N GLY A 81 33.34 -37.22 -36.87
CA GLY A 81 34.71 -37.58 -37.25
C GLY A 81 35.12 -39.05 -37.14
N SER A 82 34.38 -39.90 -36.41
CA SER A 82 34.72 -41.33 -36.33
C SER A 82 33.51 -42.25 -36.07
N LEU A 83 32.95 -42.81 -37.15
CA LEU A 83 32.02 -43.94 -37.09
C LEU A 83 32.77 -45.29 -37.09
N GLN A 84 33.31 -45.71 -35.94
CA GLN A 84 33.58 -47.14 -35.70
C GLN A 84 33.64 -47.47 -34.20
N PRO A 85 32.95 -48.52 -33.72
CA PRO A 85 32.96 -48.92 -32.31
C PRO A 85 34.06 -49.95 -32.01
N THR A 86 34.75 -49.78 -30.89
CA THR A 86 35.57 -50.83 -30.25
C THR A 86 35.07 -51.06 -28.83
N THR A 87 34.41 -52.19 -28.61
CA THR A 87 33.84 -52.60 -27.32
C THR A 87 34.92 -52.97 -26.31
N GLY A 88 34.80 -52.49 -25.07
CA GLY A 88 35.59 -53.03 -23.96
C GLY A 88 35.55 -52.20 -22.68
N GLN A 89 34.67 -52.60 -21.75
CA GLN A 89 34.67 -52.21 -20.32
C GLN A 89 34.35 -50.74 -20.01
N ASP A 90 33.17 -50.48 -19.43
CA ASP A 90 33.02 -50.00 -18.04
C ASP A 90 31.54 -49.67 -17.76
N GLU A 91 30.88 -50.48 -16.91
CA GLU A 91 29.45 -50.37 -16.61
C GLU A 91 29.13 -49.05 -15.87
N ASP A 92 30.07 -48.55 -15.07
CA ASP A 92 29.99 -47.24 -14.39
C ASP A 92 29.98 -46.05 -15.38
N GLU A 93 30.69 -46.15 -16.51
CA GLU A 93 30.63 -45.13 -17.57
C GLU A 93 29.30 -45.22 -18.34
N GLU A 94 28.74 -46.41 -18.56
CA GLU A 94 27.45 -46.55 -19.24
C GLU A 94 26.28 -46.05 -18.38
N GLU A 95 26.27 -46.28 -17.05
CA GLU A 95 25.27 -45.65 -16.16
C GLU A 95 25.46 -44.13 -16.12
N SER A 96 26.69 -43.63 -15.98
CA SER A 96 26.99 -42.19 -16.00
C SER A 96 26.58 -41.51 -17.32
N ALA A 97 26.84 -42.16 -18.45
CA ALA A 97 26.43 -41.70 -19.77
C ALA A 97 24.91 -41.82 -19.99
N SER A 98 24.25 -42.82 -19.39
CA SER A 98 22.78 -42.96 -19.40
C SER A 98 22.11 -41.83 -18.60
N ILE A 99 22.64 -41.50 -17.42
CA ILE A 99 22.19 -40.35 -16.62
C ILE A 99 22.41 -39.04 -17.39
N LEU A 100 23.57 -38.85 -18.03
CA LEU A 100 23.85 -37.66 -18.86
C LEU A 100 22.95 -37.56 -20.09
N ARG A 101 22.67 -38.69 -20.79
CA ARG A 101 21.73 -38.74 -21.92
C ARG A 101 20.30 -38.44 -21.48
N THR A 102 19.85 -39.03 -20.37
CA THR A 102 18.54 -38.76 -19.76
C THR A 102 18.43 -37.28 -19.40
N ARG A 103 19.46 -36.70 -18.77
CA ARG A 103 19.48 -35.28 -18.42
C ARG A 103 19.54 -34.36 -19.63
N LEU A 104 20.20 -34.77 -20.72
CA LEU A 104 20.16 -34.04 -22.00
C LEU A 104 18.78 -34.08 -22.64
N LEU A 105 18.08 -35.22 -22.59
CA LEU A 105 16.70 -35.33 -23.08
C LEU A 105 15.72 -34.54 -22.21
N GLU A 106 15.89 -34.50 -20.88
CA GLU A 106 15.13 -33.61 -19.98
C GLU A 106 15.38 -32.13 -20.29
N LEU A 107 16.63 -31.74 -20.53
CA LEU A 107 17.00 -30.36 -20.88
C LEU A 107 16.51 -29.97 -22.28
N GLN A 108 16.54 -30.89 -23.25
CA GLN A 108 15.97 -30.67 -24.57
C GLN A 108 14.43 -30.54 -24.47
N ALA A 109 13.75 -31.46 -23.79
CA ALA A 109 12.29 -31.40 -23.61
C ALA A 109 11.83 -30.14 -22.86
N THR A 110 12.61 -29.64 -21.89
CA THR A 110 12.29 -28.38 -21.20
C THR A 110 12.64 -27.13 -22.00
N VAL A 111 13.57 -27.19 -22.95
CA VAL A 111 13.76 -26.13 -23.97
C VAL A 111 12.61 -26.15 -24.96
N GLU A 112 12.25 -27.32 -25.50
CA GLU A 112 11.11 -27.49 -26.42
C GLU A 112 9.79 -27.05 -25.75
N GLU A 113 9.55 -27.37 -24.47
CA GLU A 113 8.39 -26.89 -23.71
C GLU A 113 8.39 -25.36 -23.51
N VAL A 114 9.56 -24.72 -23.40
CA VAL A 114 9.70 -23.26 -23.30
C VAL A 114 9.51 -22.59 -24.67
N GLU A 115 10.01 -23.19 -25.76
CA GLU A 115 9.80 -22.71 -27.13
C GLU A 115 8.33 -22.87 -27.54
N GLU A 116 7.69 -23.99 -27.22
CA GLU A 116 6.24 -24.15 -27.40
C GLU A 116 5.43 -23.15 -26.58
N ARG A 117 5.81 -22.88 -25.32
CA ARG A 117 5.15 -21.82 -24.52
C ARG A 117 5.32 -20.45 -25.17
N GLY A 118 6.51 -20.14 -25.70
CA GLY A 118 6.76 -18.94 -26.49
C GLY A 118 5.81 -18.83 -27.68
N GLN A 119 5.81 -19.84 -28.56
CA GLN A 119 4.95 -19.90 -29.75
C GLN A 119 3.46 -19.80 -29.40
N ARG A 120 3.00 -20.47 -28.34
CA ARG A 120 1.61 -20.36 -27.85
C ARG A 120 1.28 -18.93 -27.43
N THR A 121 2.16 -18.25 -26.69
CA THR A 121 1.95 -16.84 -26.32
C THR A 121 2.02 -15.87 -27.51
N GLU A 122 2.83 -16.17 -28.53
CA GLU A 122 2.87 -15.40 -29.78
C GLU A 122 1.60 -15.59 -30.62
N ILE A 123 1.06 -16.83 -30.68
CA ILE A 123 -0.22 -17.13 -31.33
C ILE A 123 -1.37 -16.43 -30.59
N GLU A 124 -1.46 -16.55 -29.26
CA GLU A 124 -2.46 -15.82 -28.47
C GLU A 124 -2.37 -14.30 -28.68
N PHE A 125 -1.15 -13.75 -28.83
CA PHE A 125 -0.95 -12.33 -29.07
C PHE A 125 -1.38 -11.93 -30.50
N ALA A 126 -1.09 -12.76 -31.50
CA ALA A 126 -1.55 -12.58 -32.88
C ALA A 126 -3.08 -12.69 -32.99
N GLU A 127 -3.71 -13.62 -32.28
CA GLU A 127 -5.18 -13.76 -32.21
C GLU A 127 -5.84 -12.54 -31.55
N ARG A 128 -5.29 -12.06 -30.43
CA ARG A 128 -5.77 -10.81 -29.79
C ARG A 128 -5.64 -9.61 -30.72
N ILE A 129 -4.55 -9.50 -31.50
CA ILE A 129 -4.38 -8.48 -32.52
C ILE A 129 -5.39 -8.66 -33.67
N ALA A 130 -5.66 -9.88 -34.11
CA ALA A 130 -6.64 -10.17 -35.16
C ALA A 130 -8.07 -9.79 -34.72
N VAL A 131 -8.46 -10.11 -33.48
CA VAL A 131 -9.76 -9.71 -32.90
C VAL A 131 -9.87 -8.19 -32.81
N LEU A 132 -8.87 -7.49 -32.27
CA LEU A 132 -8.87 -6.01 -32.23
C LEU A 132 -8.89 -5.38 -33.65
N THR A 133 -8.25 -6.02 -34.63
CA THR A 133 -8.27 -5.59 -36.02
C THR A 133 -9.68 -5.77 -36.63
N GLN A 134 -10.34 -6.89 -36.33
CA GLN A 134 -11.71 -7.17 -36.73
C GLN A 134 -12.70 -6.19 -36.09
N GLU A 135 -12.65 -6.02 -34.77
CA GLU A 135 -13.48 -5.08 -34.01
C GLU A 135 -13.36 -3.64 -34.53
N THR A 136 -12.13 -3.17 -34.81
CA THR A 136 -11.96 -1.83 -35.41
C THR A 136 -12.47 -1.76 -36.85
N SER A 137 -12.52 -2.88 -37.58
CA SER A 137 -13.12 -2.93 -38.93
C SER A 137 -14.63 -2.87 -38.90
N ASP A 138 -15.25 -3.51 -37.91
CA ASP A 138 -16.69 -3.52 -37.69
C ASP A 138 -17.16 -2.15 -37.17
N LEU A 139 -16.44 -1.55 -36.20
CA LEU A 139 -16.68 -0.17 -35.74
C LEU A 139 -16.54 0.86 -36.86
N ARG A 140 -15.61 0.67 -37.82
CA ARG A 140 -15.51 1.53 -39.02
C ARG A 140 -16.74 1.38 -39.93
N ARG A 141 -17.26 0.15 -40.10
CA ARG A 141 -18.46 -0.13 -40.89
C ARG A 141 -19.71 0.46 -40.25
N ASP A 142 -19.88 0.30 -38.93
CA ASP A 142 -21.02 0.82 -38.19
C ASP A 142 -21.04 2.35 -38.15
N TYR A 143 -19.86 2.98 -38.02
CA TYR A 143 -19.74 4.44 -38.17
C TYR A 143 -20.12 4.90 -39.57
N GLN A 144 -19.71 4.18 -40.62
CA GLN A 144 -20.05 4.50 -42.01
C GLN A 144 -21.56 4.30 -42.31
N ASN A 145 -22.19 3.27 -41.72
CA ASN A 145 -23.63 3.05 -41.80
C ASN A 145 -24.40 4.20 -41.12
N LEU A 146 -24.01 4.56 -39.89
CA LEU A 146 -24.64 5.64 -39.13
C LEU A 146 -24.49 7.01 -39.82
N GLN A 147 -23.35 7.24 -40.47
CA GLN A 147 -23.12 8.40 -41.34
C GLN A 147 -24.14 8.42 -42.50
N THR A 148 -24.33 7.29 -43.21
CA THR A 148 -25.30 7.22 -44.31
C THR A 148 -26.75 7.36 -43.85
N ASP A 149 -27.12 6.83 -42.69
CA ASP A 149 -28.48 6.97 -42.14
C ASP A 149 -28.77 8.43 -41.76
N ARG A 150 -27.82 9.12 -41.12
CA ARG A 150 -27.94 10.55 -40.81
C ARG A 150 -28.03 11.40 -42.09
N ASP A 151 -27.22 11.09 -43.10
CA ASP A 151 -27.26 11.81 -44.38
C ASP A 151 -28.55 11.49 -45.17
N ASN A 152 -29.20 10.34 -44.95
CA ASN A 152 -30.53 10.01 -45.47
C ASN A 152 -31.65 10.73 -44.69
N GLN A 153 -31.55 10.83 -43.37
CA GLN A 153 -32.45 11.64 -42.54
C GLN A 153 -32.42 13.12 -42.94
N HIS A 154 -31.23 13.68 -43.23
CA HIS A 154 -31.11 15.04 -43.75
C HIS A 154 -31.84 15.24 -45.10
N LYS A 155 -31.73 14.29 -46.03
CA LYS A 155 -32.46 14.34 -47.32
C LYS A 155 -33.98 14.29 -47.09
N LEU A 156 -34.45 13.44 -46.19
CA LEU A 156 -35.88 13.33 -45.87
C LEU A 156 -36.42 14.62 -45.22
N LEU A 157 -35.67 15.21 -44.29
CA LEU A 157 -36.02 16.51 -43.69
C LEU A 157 -36.03 17.63 -44.73
N GLN A 158 -35.10 17.64 -45.68
CA GLN A 158 -35.10 18.59 -46.79
C GLN A 158 -36.33 18.42 -47.69
N GLN A 159 -36.69 17.18 -48.05
CA GLN A 159 -37.90 16.89 -48.83
C GLN A 159 -39.17 17.37 -48.12
N ILE A 160 -39.30 17.13 -46.81
CA ILE A 160 -40.42 17.62 -45.99
C ILE A 160 -40.45 19.16 -45.94
N GLN A 161 -39.30 19.83 -45.88
CA GLN A 161 -39.24 21.31 -45.96
C GLN A 161 -39.66 21.83 -47.35
N GLU A 162 -39.27 21.15 -48.43
CA GLU A 162 -39.65 21.51 -49.80
C GLU A 162 -41.15 21.25 -50.08
N GLU A 163 -41.73 20.18 -49.53
CA GLU A 163 -43.18 19.93 -49.55
C GLU A 163 -43.96 20.93 -48.71
N ASN A 164 -43.54 21.22 -47.47
CA ASN A 164 -44.18 22.23 -46.63
C ASN A 164 -44.20 23.59 -47.34
N LYS A 165 -43.09 24.00 -47.95
CA LYS A 165 -43.02 25.25 -48.73
C LYS A 165 -43.91 25.24 -49.98
N ARG A 166 -44.12 24.08 -50.62
CA ARG A 166 -45.12 23.91 -51.69
C ARG A 166 -46.54 24.11 -51.15
N LEU A 167 -46.89 23.44 -50.05
CA LEU A 167 -48.21 23.50 -49.42
C LEU A 167 -48.54 24.89 -48.85
N GLU A 168 -47.55 25.62 -48.33
CA GLU A 168 -47.68 27.02 -47.91
C GLU A 168 -48.03 27.94 -49.09
N ASN A 169 -47.34 27.79 -50.23
CA ASN A 169 -47.62 28.55 -51.45
C ASN A 169 -49.01 28.22 -52.00
N GLU A 170 -49.36 26.93 -52.14
CA GLU A 170 -50.68 26.48 -52.60
C GLU A 170 -51.80 26.99 -51.68
N SER A 171 -51.59 26.94 -50.36
CA SER A 171 -52.52 27.51 -49.37
C SER A 171 -52.61 29.04 -49.46
N GLN A 172 -51.55 29.74 -49.86
CA GLN A 172 -51.59 31.18 -50.14
C GLN A 172 -52.35 31.51 -51.44
N GLU A 173 -52.18 30.69 -52.48
CA GLU A 173 -52.89 30.83 -53.76
C GLU A 173 -54.39 30.54 -53.61
N LEU A 174 -54.76 29.48 -52.90
CA LEU A 174 -56.16 29.17 -52.55
C LEU A 174 -56.83 30.29 -51.74
N ARG A 175 -56.08 30.99 -50.88
CA ARG A 175 -56.57 32.19 -50.18
C ARG A 175 -56.82 33.35 -51.15
N ARG A 176 -55.89 33.65 -52.05
CA ARG A 176 -56.08 34.67 -53.11
C ARG A 176 -57.28 34.35 -54.01
N ALA A 177 -57.43 33.10 -54.43
CA ALA A 177 -58.56 32.67 -55.27
C ALA A 177 -59.92 32.92 -54.59
N ARG A 178 -60.06 32.54 -53.31
CA ARG A 178 -61.26 32.85 -52.51
C ARG A 178 -61.50 34.34 -52.30
N ASP A 179 -60.44 35.15 -52.24
CA ASP A 179 -60.54 36.60 -52.09
C ASP A 179 -60.98 37.30 -53.39
N GLU A 180 -60.66 36.75 -54.55
CA GLU A 180 -61.22 37.19 -55.84
C GLU A 180 -62.64 36.66 -56.08
N GLU A 181 -62.95 35.43 -55.66
CA GLU A 181 -64.28 34.82 -55.77
C GLU A 181 -65.32 35.66 -55.01
N ARG A 182 -65.03 36.06 -53.77
CA ARG A 182 -65.92 36.96 -53.00
C ARG A 182 -66.14 38.31 -53.68
N LYS A 183 -65.12 38.87 -54.35
CA LYS A 183 -65.28 40.13 -55.12
C LYS A 183 -66.19 39.94 -56.34
N ARG A 184 -66.05 38.84 -57.08
CA ARG A 184 -66.93 38.51 -58.21
C ARG A 184 -68.38 38.32 -57.74
N GLU A 185 -68.59 37.66 -56.60
CA GLU A 185 -69.92 37.58 -55.99
C GLU A 185 -70.46 38.95 -55.57
N GLU A 186 -69.64 39.84 -55.00
CA GLU A 186 -70.03 41.19 -54.60
C GLU A 186 -70.39 42.06 -55.82
N GLU A 187 -69.60 41.99 -56.89
CA GLU A 187 -69.85 42.64 -58.18
C GLU A 187 -71.15 42.11 -58.83
N GLU A 188 -71.38 40.79 -58.82
CA GLU A 188 -72.65 40.21 -59.28
C GLU A 188 -73.85 40.65 -58.43
N LYS A 189 -73.72 40.71 -57.10
CA LYS A 189 -74.78 41.19 -56.20
C LYS A 189 -75.12 42.65 -56.49
N MET A 190 -74.12 43.50 -56.73
CA MET A 190 -74.33 44.90 -57.15
C MET A 190 -75.04 44.99 -58.52
N HIS A 191 -74.64 44.17 -59.50
CA HIS A 191 -75.29 44.15 -60.81
C HIS A 191 -76.76 43.69 -60.72
N ARG A 192 -77.05 42.65 -59.94
CA ARG A 192 -78.42 42.14 -59.71
C ARG A 192 -79.32 43.20 -59.06
N VAL A 193 -78.81 43.92 -58.06
CA VAL A 193 -79.52 45.04 -57.40
C VAL A 193 -79.74 46.21 -58.37
N GLU A 194 -78.80 46.51 -59.27
CA GLU A 194 -78.97 47.57 -60.28
C GLU A 194 -79.96 47.17 -61.38
N GLU A 195 -80.02 45.90 -61.78
CA GLU A 195 -81.08 45.38 -62.65
C GLU A 195 -82.46 45.43 -61.97
N GLU A 196 -82.59 45.01 -60.71
CA GLU A 196 -83.85 45.10 -59.96
C GLU A 196 -84.32 46.55 -59.82
N ARG A 197 -83.42 47.48 -59.48
CA ARG A 197 -83.71 48.92 -59.45
C ARG A 197 -84.24 49.43 -60.80
N ASN A 198 -83.73 48.92 -61.92
CA ASN A 198 -84.20 49.29 -63.25
C ASN A 198 -85.57 48.66 -63.59
N ARG A 199 -85.82 47.40 -63.20
CA ARG A 199 -87.14 46.74 -63.32
C ARG A 199 -88.20 47.48 -62.50
N GLU A 200 -87.88 47.83 -61.25
CA GLU A 200 -88.77 48.64 -60.41
C GLU A 200 -89.12 49.99 -61.06
N ILE A 201 -88.18 50.64 -61.77
CA ILE A 201 -88.45 51.92 -62.45
C ILE A 201 -89.46 51.73 -63.58
N GLU A 202 -89.39 50.64 -64.35
CA GLU A 202 -90.38 50.33 -65.39
C GLU A 202 -91.75 49.94 -64.82
N GLU A 203 -91.77 49.18 -63.72
CA GLU A 203 -93.01 48.73 -63.08
C GLU A 203 -93.74 49.88 -62.37
N ARG A 204 -92.99 50.76 -61.68
CA ARG A 204 -93.48 52.00 -61.05
C ARG A 204 -94.14 52.97 -62.04
N ASN A 205 -93.74 52.93 -63.31
CA ASN A 205 -94.38 53.68 -64.41
C ASN A 205 -95.72 53.07 -64.87
N ARG A 206 -95.98 51.76 -64.65
CA ARG A 206 -97.31 51.16 -64.85
C ARG A 206 -98.20 51.38 -63.63
N GLU A 207 -97.65 51.15 -62.43
CA GLU A 207 -98.37 51.39 -61.17
C GLU A 207 -98.85 52.85 -61.02
N THR A 208 -98.20 53.84 -61.63
CA THR A 208 -98.61 55.25 -61.52
C THR A 208 -99.97 55.54 -62.18
N GLU A 209 -100.41 54.73 -63.14
CA GLU A 209 -101.75 54.85 -63.73
C GLU A 209 -102.82 54.18 -62.85
N GLU A 210 -102.54 53.03 -62.23
CA GLU A 210 -103.46 52.36 -61.30
C GLU A 210 -103.54 53.03 -59.92
N ARG A 211 -102.43 53.60 -59.41
CA ARG A 211 -102.36 54.34 -58.13
C ARG A 211 -103.45 55.40 -58.00
N ASN A 212 -103.89 56.03 -59.09
CA ASN A 212 -104.96 57.04 -59.05
C ASN A 212 -106.35 56.47 -58.74
N ARG A 213 -106.61 55.19 -59.05
CA ARG A 213 -107.84 54.48 -58.66
C ARG A 213 -107.68 53.86 -57.28
N GLU A 214 -106.54 53.23 -57.02
CA GLU A 214 -106.26 52.51 -55.78
C GLU A 214 -105.96 53.41 -54.58
N SER A 215 -105.51 54.66 -54.74
CA SER A 215 -105.10 55.55 -53.63
C SER A 215 -106.14 55.71 -52.51
N ARG A 216 -107.43 55.50 -52.82
CA ARG A 216 -108.54 55.57 -51.85
C ARG A 216 -108.75 54.28 -51.04
N GLU A 217 -108.26 53.17 -51.57
CA GLU A 217 -108.36 51.83 -50.97
C GLU A 217 -107.02 51.48 -50.29
N ARG A 218 -105.90 51.77 -50.97
CA ARG A 218 -104.53 51.80 -50.43
C ARG A 218 -104.52 52.48 -49.06
N LYS A 219 -105.05 53.71 -48.88
CA LYS A 219 -105.05 54.38 -47.56
C LYS A 219 -105.60 53.54 -46.40
N ARG A 220 -106.67 52.75 -46.58
CA ARG A 220 -107.22 51.91 -45.49
C ARG A 220 -106.37 50.68 -45.21
N VAL A 221 -105.81 50.09 -46.26
CA VAL A 221 -104.88 48.94 -46.16
C VAL A 221 -103.51 49.42 -45.63
N GLU A 222 -103.11 50.64 -45.94
CA GLU A 222 -101.91 51.34 -45.51
C GLU A 222 -102.00 51.66 -44.01
N ASP A 223 -103.15 52.18 -43.52
CA ASP A 223 -103.41 52.34 -42.08
C ASP A 223 -103.32 50.98 -41.32
N GLU A 224 -104.01 49.93 -41.80
CA GLU A 224 -103.94 48.60 -41.15
C GLU A 224 -102.54 47.94 -41.24
N CYS A 225 -101.86 48.07 -42.38
CA CYS A 225 -100.51 47.53 -42.56
C CYS A 225 -99.48 48.35 -41.78
N GLU A 226 -99.67 49.65 -41.57
CA GLU A 226 -98.79 50.45 -40.73
C GLU A 226 -98.91 50.05 -39.26
N GLU A 227 -100.12 49.77 -38.75
CA GLU A 227 -100.28 49.23 -37.38
C GLU A 227 -99.69 47.81 -37.24
N ARG A 228 -99.89 46.92 -38.21
CA ARG A 228 -99.23 45.59 -38.20
C ARG A 228 -97.71 45.70 -38.35
N LEU A 229 -97.21 46.69 -39.09
CA LEU A 229 -95.78 47.01 -39.13
C LEU A 229 -95.30 47.62 -37.80
N LYS A 230 -96.12 48.38 -37.08
CA LYS A 230 -95.79 48.89 -35.73
C LYS A 230 -95.73 47.78 -34.70
N THR A 231 -96.60 46.77 -34.73
CA THR A 231 -96.50 45.59 -33.83
C THR A 231 -95.25 44.78 -34.15
N VAL A 232 -95.04 44.41 -35.43
CA VAL A 232 -93.85 43.64 -35.85
C VAL A 232 -92.54 44.42 -35.59
N ARG A 233 -92.53 45.76 -35.70
CA ARG A 233 -91.37 46.59 -35.30
C ARG A 233 -91.10 46.53 -33.79
N LYS A 234 -92.14 46.53 -32.95
CA LYS A 234 -92.01 46.38 -31.49
C LYS A 234 -91.50 44.98 -31.13
N GLU A 235 -92.05 43.94 -31.75
CA GLU A 235 -91.61 42.54 -31.57
C GLU A 235 -90.13 42.36 -32.00
N LEU A 236 -89.75 42.89 -33.16
CA LEU A 236 -88.35 42.91 -33.63
C LEU A 236 -87.42 43.82 -32.82
N GLN A 237 -87.96 44.72 -32.00
CA GLN A 237 -87.19 45.48 -31.02
C GLN A 237 -87.00 44.65 -29.73
N VAL A 238 -88.06 44.05 -29.18
CA VAL A 238 -87.96 43.16 -28.01
C VAL A 238 -87.01 42.00 -28.29
N LEU A 239 -87.15 41.31 -29.42
CA LEU A 239 -86.25 40.22 -29.83
C LEU A 239 -84.79 40.68 -30.04
N ARG A 240 -84.57 41.95 -30.40
CA ARG A 240 -83.21 42.54 -30.50
C ARG A 240 -82.62 42.82 -29.13
N GLU A 241 -83.43 43.35 -28.20
CA GLU A 241 -83.04 43.60 -26.81
C GLU A 241 -82.84 42.28 -26.03
N GLU A 242 -83.58 41.22 -26.37
CA GLU A 242 -83.36 39.85 -25.88
C GLU A 242 -82.09 39.24 -26.44
N LYS A 243 -81.85 39.35 -27.76
CA LYS A 243 -80.58 38.94 -28.35
C LYS A 243 -79.40 39.69 -27.72
N GLU A 244 -79.52 41.00 -27.50
CA GLU A 244 -78.46 41.79 -26.88
C GLU A 244 -78.23 41.42 -25.40
N ARG A 245 -79.30 41.08 -24.66
CA ARG A 245 -79.19 40.49 -23.30
C ARG A 245 -78.46 39.14 -23.33
N ALA A 246 -78.89 38.22 -24.19
CA ALA A 246 -78.26 36.90 -24.33
C ALA A 246 -76.79 37.00 -24.78
N GLU A 247 -76.45 37.93 -25.70
CA GLU A 247 -75.06 38.21 -26.06
C GLU A 247 -74.23 38.78 -24.90
N LYS A 248 -74.83 39.60 -24.03
CA LYS A 248 -74.18 40.12 -22.81
C LYS A 248 -74.08 39.09 -21.69
N GLU A 249 -74.88 38.03 -21.73
CA GLU A 249 -74.79 36.88 -20.82
C GLU A 249 -73.69 35.93 -21.30
N TRP A 250 -73.76 35.49 -22.55
CA TRP A 250 -72.71 34.68 -23.17
C TRP A 250 -71.31 35.32 -23.10
N LYS A 251 -71.19 36.65 -23.24
CA LYS A 251 -69.90 37.36 -23.04
C LYS A 251 -69.41 37.29 -21.59
N ARG A 252 -70.30 37.45 -20.60
CA ARG A 252 -69.96 37.30 -19.16
C ARG A 252 -69.58 35.87 -18.82
N ASP A 253 -70.35 34.89 -19.28
CA ASP A 253 -70.09 33.47 -19.03
C ASP A 253 -68.75 33.04 -19.66
N LEU A 254 -68.44 33.54 -20.86
CA LEU A 254 -67.15 33.32 -21.52
C LEU A 254 -65.98 33.99 -20.79
N GLU A 255 -66.18 35.17 -20.17
CA GLU A 255 -65.18 35.85 -19.35
C GLU A 255 -64.97 35.16 -17.99
N GLU A 256 -66.05 34.72 -17.32
CA GLU A 256 -65.96 33.90 -16.11
C GLU A 256 -65.31 32.54 -16.39
N TRP A 257 -65.64 31.87 -17.49
CA TRP A 257 -65.00 30.62 -17.88
C TRP A 257 -63.51 30.82 -18.18
N LYS A 258 -63.14 31.87 -18.93
CA LYS A 258 -61.73 32.26 -19.13
C LYS A 258 -61.01 32.58 -17.82
N LYS A 259 -61.70 33.15 -16.82
CA LYS A 259 -61.12 33.36 -15.50
C LYS A 259 -60.89 32.02 -14.78
N ARG A 260 -61.92 31.17 -14.66
CA ARG A 260 -61.82 29.86 -14.00
C ARG A 260 -60.75 28.96 -14.63
N VAL A 261 -60.56 29.01 -15.95
CA VAL A 261 -59.47 28.30 -16.64
C VAL A 261 -58.09 28.83 -16.21
N LYS A 262 -57.90 30.15 -16.10
CA LYS A 262 -56.65 30.74 -15.60
C LYS A 262 -56.41 30.41 -14.13
N ASP A 263 -57.43 30.55 -13.29
CA ASP A 263 -57.36 30.26 -11.86
C ASP A 263 -56.88 28.79 -11.66
N VAL A 264 -57.43 27.83 -12.42
CA VAL A 264 -56.98 26.42 -12.43
C VAL A 264 -55.60 26.19 -13.07
N GLU A 265 -55.23 26.95 -14.11
CA GLU A 265 -53.88 26.91 -14.67
C GLU A 265 -52.81 27.42 -13.69
N GLU A 266 -53.17 28.37 -12.82
CA GLU A 266 -52.36 28.94 -11.75
C GLU A 266 -52.25 27.96 -10.56
N GLU A 267 -53.36 27.41 -10.06
CA GLU A 267 -53.35 26.34 -9.04
C GLU A 267 -52.47 25.15 -9.47
N ARG A 268 -52.66 24.64 -10.70
CA ARG A 268 -51.84 23.54 -11.27
C ARG A 268 -50.36 23.94 -11.40
N ARG A 269 -50.05 25.22 -11.56
CA ARG A 269 -48.67 25.73 -11.57
C ARG A 269 -48.10 25.75 -10.15
N GLU A 270 -48.84 26.25 -9.18
CA GLU A 270 -48.44 26.26 -7.77
C GLU A 270 -48.21 24.83 -7.24
N GLU A 271 -49.08 23.88 -7.57
CA GLU A 271 -48.87 22.45 -7.28
C GLU A 271 -47.58 21.92 -7.92
N GLN A 272 -47.30 22.24 -9.18
CA GLN A 272 -46.05 21.84 -9.84
C GLN A 272 -44.82 22.50 -9.22
N GLU A 273 -44.91 23.73 -8.71
CA GLU A 273 -43.81 24.40 -8.01
C GLU A 273 -43.65 23.90 -6.57
N ALA A 274 -44.74 23.53 -5.89
CA ALA A 274 -44.71 22.84 -4.59
C ALA A 274 -44.10 21.44 -4.70
N ALA A 275 -44.48 20.65 -5.70
CA ALA A 275 -43.90 19.34 -5.99
C ALA A 275 -42.39 19.42 -6.33
N LYS A 276 -41.96 20.46 -7.06
CA LYS A 276 -40.53 20.74 -7.27
C LYS A 276 -39.83 21.10 -5.96
N LYS A 277 -40.43 21.94 -5.11
CA LYS A 277 -39.88 22.32 -3.80
C LYS A 277 -39.72 21.12 -2.86
N THR A 278 -40.71 20.22 -2.77
CA THR A 278 -40.62 19.01 -1.92
C THR A 278 -39.64 17.97 -2.46
N LEU A 279 -39.57 17.78 -3.79
CA LEU A 279 -38.54 16.95 -4.42
C LEU A 279 -37.13 17.51 -4.20
N GLN A 280 -36.96 18.83 -4.27
CA GLN A 280 -35.68 19.49 -3.98
C GLN A 280 -35.31 19.42 -2.49
N GLN A 281 -36.27 19.51 -1.58
CA GLN A 281 -36.06 19.30 -0.14
C GLN A 281 -35.61 17.87 0.16
N SER A 282 -36.32 16.86 -0.32
CA SER A 282 -35.93 15.45 -0.12
C SER A 282 -34.59 15.09 -0.77
N LEU A 283 -34.26 15.66 -1.94
CA LEU A 283 -32.94 15.54 -2.55
C LEU A 283 -31.84 16.17 -1.66
N ASN A 284 -32.08 17.38 -1.13
CA ASN A 284 -31.16 18.04 -0.20
C ASN A 284 -30.98 17.23 1.11
N GLU A 285 -32.05 16.63 1.64
CA GLU A 285 -31.97 15.74 2.79
C GLU A 285 -31.14 14.49 2.50
N HIS A 286 -31.35 13.83 1.36
CA HIS A 286 -30.52 12.70 0.93
C HIS A 286 -29.04 13.08 0.77
N ILE A 287 -28.74 14.24 0.18
CA ILE A 287 -27.38 14.79 0.05
C ILE A 287 -26.77 15.05 1.44
N ASN A 288 -27.53 15.64 2.36
CA ASN A 288 -27.06 15.91 3.73
C ASN A 288 -26.80 14.61 4.51
N GLN A 289 -27.71 13.63 4.44
CA GLN A 289 -27.51 12.32 5.06
C GLN A 289 -26.31 11.59 4.46
N TRP A 290 -26.05 11.71 3.16
CA TRP A 290 -24.86 11.13 2.53
C TRP A 290 -23.58 11.80 3.04
N HIS A 291 -23.54 13.13 3.10
CA HIS A 291 -22.40 13.87 3.68
C HIS A 291 -22.16 13.52 5.14
N GLN A 292 -23.20 13.28 5.93
CA GLN A 292 -23.07 12.85 7.32
C GLN A 292 -22.50 11.42 7.43
N ARG A 293 -23.01 10.46 6.64
CA ARG A 293 -22.46 9.09 6.59
C ARG A 293 -21.00 9.08 6.14
N GLU A 294 -20.63 9.93 5.19
CA GLU A 294 -19.24 10.08 4.73
C GLU A 294 -18.35 10.73 5.81
N GLN A 295 -18.85 11.71 6.57
CA GLN A 295 -18.15 12.24 7.75
C GLN A 295 -17.97 11.20 8.85
N GLU A 296 -18.96 10.35 9.09
CA GLU A 296 -18.90 9.25 10.06
C GLU A 296 -17.93 8.15 9.62
N ASN A 297 -17.91 7.80 8.33
CA ASN A 297 -16.88 6.93 7.73
C ASN A 297 -15.46 7.52 7.87
N ARG A 298 -15.27 8.82 7.60
CA ARG A 298 -13.96 9.47 7.80
C ARG A 298 -13.55 9.47 9.26
N LYS A 299 -14.48 9.62 10.21
CA LYS A 299 -14.20 9.52 11.66
C LYS A 299 -13.82 8.10 12.07
N SER A 300 -14.53 7.07 11.60
CA SER A 300 -14.24 5.66 11.94
C SER A 300 -12.93 5.16 11.30
N GLN A 301 -12.64 5.56 10.06
CA GLN A 301 -11.35 5.33 9.42
C GLN A 301 -10.21 6.01 10.18
N ASN A 302 -10.35 7.29 10.54
CA ASN A 302 -9.33 8.00 11.33
C ASN A 302 -9.12 7.37 12.71
N ALA A 303 -10.18 6.95 13.41
CA ALA A 303 -10.06 6.23 14.67
C ALA A 303 -9.29 4.90 14.51
N THR A 304 -9.57 4.15 13.44
CA THR A 304 -8.87 2.90 13.10
C THR A 304 -7.39 3.15 12.77
N LEU A 305 -7.08 4.21 12.02
CA LEU A 305 -5.70 4.61 11.71
C LEU A 305 -4.94 5.07 12.96
N GLN A 306 -5.57 5.84 13.86
CA GLN A 306 -4.98 6.21 15.14
C GLN A 306 -4.74 4.99 16.06
N GLN A 307 -5.62 3.99 16.04
CA GLN A 307 -5.41 2.76 16.80
C GLN A 307 -4.23 1.94 16.24
N ARG A 308 -4.09 1.87 14.91
CA ARG A 308 -2.93 1.25 14.25
C ARG A 308 -1.64 2.01 14.53
N LEU A 309 -1.68 3.34 14.53
CA LEU A 309 -0.54 4.20 14.88
C LEU A 309 -0.10 3.95 16.33
N ARG A 310 -1.02 4.04 17.30
CA ARG A 310 -0.71 3.75 18.72
C ARG A 310 -0.11 2.36 18.93
N LYS A 311 -0.60 1.35 18.20
CA LYS A 311 0.02 0.02 18.24
C LYS A 311 1.44 0.02 17.67
N ALA A 312 1.66 0.68 16.54
CA ALA A 312 2.99 0.79 15.93
C ALA A 312 3.97 1.57 16.84
N GLU A 313 3.50 2.61 17.53
CA GLU A 313 4.25 3.34 18.56
C GLU A 313 4.67 2.40 19.71
N THR A 314 3.74 1.65 20.32
CA THR A 314 4.09 0.67 21.37
C THR A 314 4.96 -0.47 20.87
N ASP A 315 4.75 -0.94 19.64
CA ASP A 315 5.57 -1.98 19.02
C ASP A 315 7.00 -1.45 18.70
N LEU A 316 7.19 -0.14 18.56
CA LEU A 316 8.51 0.50 18.43
C LEU A 316 9.18 0.70 19.81
N GLU A 317 8.45 1.16 20.82
CA GLU A 317 8.94 1.25 22.21
C GLU A 317 9.47 -0.10 22.71
N VAL A 318 8.76 -1.20 22.45
CA VAL A 318 9.20 -2.56 22.81
C VAL A 318 10.44 -3.00 22.02
N ARG A 319 10.63 -2.51 20.79
CA ARG A 319 11.87 -2.78 20.01
C ARG A 319 13.05 -1.97 20.53
N ASP A 320 12.83 -0.71 20.92
CA ASP A 320 13.87 0.14 21.51
C ASP A 320 14.31 -0.40 22.88
N GLN A 321 13.39 -0.86 23.72
CA GLN A 321 13.72 -1.54 24.99
C GLN A 321 14.62 -2.77 24.75
N ARG A 322 14.28 -3.64 23.79
CA ARG A 322 15.11 -4.80 23.42
C ARG A 322 16.46 -4.41 22.83
N LEU A 323 16.53 -3.33 22.05
CA LEU A 323 17.78 -2.81 21.52
C LEU A 323 18.68 -2.29 22.65
N ASN A 324 18.11 -1.59 23.62
CA ASN A 324 18.82 -1.13 24.82
C ASN A 324 19.28 -2.28 25.72
N GLU A 325 18.51 -3.37 25.84
CA GLU A 325 18.93 -4.61 26.50
C GLU A 325 20.08 -5.30 25.75
N SER A 326 19.98 -5.41 24.42
CA SER A 326 21.05 -5.96 23.58
C SER A 326 22.31 -5.11 23.62
N ASN A 327 22.21 -3.78 23.60
CA ASN A 327 23.33 -2.86 23.77
C ASN A 327 24.01 -3.05 25.12
N ARG A 328 23.25 -3.16 26.22
CA ARG A 328 23.80 -3.47 27.56
C ARG A 328 24.51 -4.83 27.60
N HIS A 329 24.01 -5.83 26.87
CA HIS A 329 24.68 -7.12 26.74
C HIS A 329 26.00 -7.00 25.94
N CYS A 330 25.99 -6.24 24.84
CA CYS A 330 27.19 -5.96 24.05
C CYS A 330 28.24 -5.17 24.86
N SER A 331 27.83 -4.18 25.66
CA SER A 331 28.73 -3.47 26.57
C SER A 331 29.38 -4.42 27.59
N LYS A 332 28.61 -5.33 28.20
CA LYS A 332 29.16 -6.34 29.12
C LYS A 332 30.08 -7.35 28.44
N LEU A 333 29.81 -7.72 27.19
CA LEU A 333 30.72 -8.52 26.39
C LEU A 333 32.01 -7.76 26.05
N GLN A 334 31.92 -6.45 25.80
CA GLN A 334 33.08 -5.59 25.56
C GLN A 334 33.93 -5.42 26.83
N GLU A 335 33.32 -5.08 27.97
CA GLU A 335 33.96 -5.08 29.30
C GLU A 335 34.67 -6.43 29.55
N ARG A 336 34.03 -7.54 29.19
CA ARG A 336 34.60 -8.88 29.36
C ARG A 336 35.67 -9.26 28.33
N VAL A 337 35.75 -8.57 27.19
CA VAL A 337 36.89 -8.68 26.25
C VAL A 337 38.05 -7.83 26.77
N GLU A 338 37.80 -6.61 27.24
CA GLU A 338 38.81 -5.73 27.83
C GLU A 338 39.47 -6.38 29.07
N ASP A 339 38.69 -6.98 29.98
CA ASP A 339 39.14 -7.88 31.07
C ASP A 339 40.18 -8.92 30.60
N MET A 340 39.90 -9.55 29.46
CA MET A 340 40.66 -10.69 28.94
C MET A 340 41.89 -10.23 28.14
N GLU A 341 41.81 -9.08 27.47
CA GLU A 341 42.94 -8.44 26.82
C GLU A 341 43.96 -7.93 27.85
N GLU A 342 43.51 -7.36 28.98
CA GLU A 342 44.39 -7.00 30.11
C GLU A 342 45.06 -8.24 30.71
N GLN A 343 44.30 -9.31 31.01
CA GLN A 343 44.86 -10.58 31.50
C GLN A 343 45.87 -11.22 30.53
N LEU A 344 45.65 -11.09 29.22
CA LEU A 344 46.59 -11.57 28.20
C LEU A 344 47.83 -10.67 28.10
N GLU A 345 47.70 -9.36 28.30
CA GLU A 345 48.83 -8.42 28.34
C GLU A 345 49.69 -8.62 29.60
N ASP A 346 49.07 -8.84 30.76
CA ASP A 346 49.78 -9.24 31.99
C ASP A 346 50.33 -10.67 31.91
N GLY A 347 49.75 -11.53 31.06
CA GLY A 347 50.37 -12.77 30.61
C GLY A 347 51.67 -12.51 29.84
N ARG A 348 51.62 -11.66 28.81
CA ARG A 348 52.78 -11.26 27.98
C ARG A 348 53.88 -10.60 28.82
N ARG A 349 53.52 -9.68 29.74
CA ARG A 349 54.48 -9.04 30.66
C ARG A 349 55.22 -10.05 31.52
N ARG A 350 54.50 -10.98 32.19
CA ARG A 350 55.14 -12.03 33.02
C ARG A 350 56.01 -13.00 32.21
N VAL A 351 55.64 -13.30 30.95
CA VAL A 351 56.50 -14.09 30.05
C VAL A 351 57.77 -13.32 29.69
N ALA A 352 57.67 -12.03 29.34
CA ALA A 352 58.84 -11.20 29.03
C ALA A 352 59.77 -11.02 30.24
N GLU A 353 59.22 -10.88 31.45
CA GLU A 353 59.99 -10.88 32.70
C GLU A 353 60.71 -12.21 32.92
N ALA A 354 60.03 -13.34 32.72
CA ALA A 354 60.62 -14.67 32.83
C ALA A 354 61.71 -14.91 31.77
N GLU A 355 61.55 -14.42 30.54
CA GLU A 355 62.60 -14.44 29.51
C GLU A 355 63.83 -13.62 29.92
N VAL A 356 63.64 -12.45 30.53
CA VAL A 356 64.75 -11.61 31.02
C VAL A 356 65.48 -12.27 32.19
N VAL A 357 64.78 -13.02 33.04
CA VAL A 357 65.39 -13.84 34.09
C VAL A 357 66.13 -15.05 33.49
N ALA A 358 65.55 -15.72 32.49
CA ALA A 358 66.20 -16.85 31.80
C ALA A 358 67.49 -16.41 31.10
N LYS A 359 67.48 -15.30 30.35
CA LYS A 359 68.67 -14.74 29.67
C LYS A 359 69.79 -14.42 30.66
N LYS A 360 69.48 -13.86 31.83
CA LYS A 360 70.48 -13.64 32.91
C LYS A 360 71.05 -14.95 33.44
N ALA A 361 70.23 -15.98 33.63
CA ALA A 361 70.71 -17.30 34.05
C ALA A 361 71.57 -17.98 32.97
N GLU A 362 71.28 -17.76 31.68
CA GLU A 362 72.12 -18.20 30.55
C GLU A 362 73.46 -17.44 30.49
N GLU A 363 73.46 -16.13 30.72
CA GLU A 363 74.67 -15.29 30.85
C GLU A 363 75.54 -15.74 32.04
N GLU A 364 74.94 -15.94 33.22
CA GLU A 364 75.64 -16.46 34.41
C GLU A 364 76.21 -17.87 34.17
N LEU A 365 75.46 -18.75 33.47
CA LEU A 365 75.92 -20.08 33.08
C LEU A 365 77.05 -20.03 32.04
N ALA A 366 77.04 -19.07 31.11
CA ALA A 366 78.13 -18.85 30.17
C ALA A 366 79.41 -18.43 30.90
N VAL A 367 79.32 -17.44 31.80
CA VAL A 367 80.44 -17.01 32.64
C VAL A 367 80.94 -18.14 33.55
N ALA A 368 80.06 -19.01 34.06
CA ALA A 368 80.47 -20.19 34.82
C ALA A 368 81.23 -21.21 33.95
N LYS A 369 80.80 -21.45 32.71
CA LYS A 369 81.50 -22.32 31.74
C LYS A 369 82.87 -21.74 31.36
N GLU A 370 82.97 -20.44 31.12
CA GLU A 370 84.25 -19.78 30.84
C GLU A 370 85.24 -19.91 32.01
N ARG A 371 84.77 -19.71 33.25
CA ARG A 371 85.61 -19.91 34.46
C ARG A 371 86.08 -21.35 34.59
N LEU A 372 85.22 -22.33 34.34
CA LEU A 372 85.59 -23.75 34.37
C LEU A 372 86.58 -24.09 33.25
N LEU A 373 86.40 -23.56 32.04
CA LEU A 373 87.33 -23.74 30.92
C LEU A 373 88.69 -23.11 31.20
N LEU A 374 88.74 -21.92 31.82
CA LEU A 374 89.99 -21.29 32.27
C LEU A 374 90.67 -22.14 33.35
N GLN A 375 89.91 -22.68 34.31
CA GLN A 375 90.43 -23.60 35.33
C GLN A 375 90.94 -24.92 34.73
N GLU A 376 90.27 -25.47 33.72
CA GLU A 376 90.69 -26.66 32.98
C GLU A 376 91.99 -26.40 32.21
N ASN A 377 92.11 -25.27 31.50
CA ASN A 377 93.34 -24.85 30.84
C ASN A 377 94.48 -24.60 31.86
N GLU A 378 94.19 -24.01 33.02
CA GLU A 378 95.18 -23.88 34.10
C GLU A 378 95.64 -25.25 34.65
N LEU A 379 94.72 -26.20 34.82
CA LEU A 379 95.03 -27.55 35.28
C LEU A 379 95.79 -28.35 34.22
N GLN A 380 95.46 -28.18 32.94
CA GLN A 380 96.19 -28.77 31.83
C GLN A 380 97.59 -28.16 31.70
N SER A 381 97.75 -26.83 31.79
CA SER A 381 99.07 -26.17 31.84
C SER A 381 99.89 -26.68 33.02
N LYS A 382 99.29 -26.84 34.21
CA LYS A 382 99.96 -27.42 35.39
C LYS A 382 100.29 -28.91 35.19
N SER A 383 99.50 -29.66 34.43
CA SER A 383 99.76 -31.05 34.07
C SER A 383 100.90 -31.17 33.05
N GLU A 384 100.90 -30.34 32.01
CA GLU A 384 101.97 -30.23 31.02
C GLU A 384 103.26 -29.70 31.66
N GLU A 385 103.17 -28.77 32.61
CA GLU A 385 104.28 -28.37 33.47
C GLU A 385 104.75 -29.51 34.37
N LEU A 386 103.88 -30.35 34.95
CA LEU A 386 104.28 -31.52 35.75
C LEU A 386 104.86 -32.66 34.89
N MET A 387 104.43 -32.81 33.64
CA MET A 387 105.00 -33.75 32.67
C MET A 387 106.35 -33.24 32.12
N SER A 388 106.45 -31.94 31.84
CA SER A 388 107.70 -31.27 31.51
C SER A 388 108.67 -31.34 32.69
N GLN A 389 108.23 -30.97 33.90
CA GLN A 389 108.98 -31.05 35.15
C GLN A 389 109.41 -32.48 35.45
N SER A 390 108.56 -33.50 35.31
CA SER A 390 108.97 -34.90 35.53
C SER A 390 109.95 -35.39 34.46
N SER A 391 109.77 -35.04 33.18
CA SER A 391 110.75 -35.33 32.13
C SER A 391 112.09 -34.59 32.37
N SER A 392 112.03 -33.40 32.95
CA SER A 392 113.20 -32.64 33.39
C SER A 392 113.79 -33.29 34.63
N GLN A 393 112.97 -33.77 35.57
CA GLN A 393 113.36 -34.38 36.84
C GLN A 393 113.97 -35.77 36.63
N VAL A 394 113.70 -36.48 35.53
CA VAL A 394 114.48 -37.69 35.18
C VAL A 394 115.90 -37.30 34.79
N ARG A 395 116.08 -36.30 33.92
CA ARG A 395 117.40 -35.77 33.51
C ARG A 395 118.14 -35.13 34.68
N VAL A 396 117.45 -34.20 35.34
CA VAL A 396 117.88 -33.48 36.53
C VAL A 396 118.03 -34.41 37.73
N SER A 397 117.41 -35.60 37.84
CA SER A 397 117.76 -36.55 38.93
C SER A 397 119.11 -37.22 38.72
N ALA A 398 119.51 -37.47 37.47
CA ALA A 398 120.89 -37.87 37.19
C ALA A 398 121.87 -36.75 37.56
N GLU A 399 121.56 -35.51 37.17
CA GLU A 399 122.37 -34.32 37.49
C GLU A 399 122.26 -33.92 38.98
N VAL A 400 121.19 -34.28 39.70
CA VAL A 400 120.95 -33.94 41.12
C VAL A 400 121.51 -34.99 42.06
N GLU A 401 121.85 -36.20 41.63
CA GLU A 401 122.75 -37.03 42.43
C GLU A 401 124.16 -36.40 42.49
N GLU A 402 124.60 -35.78 41.40
CA GLU A 402 125.84 -34.99 41.33
C GLU A 402 125.72 -33.61 42.01
N ILE A 403 124.59 -32.92 41.85
CA ILE A 403 124.34 -31.58 42.43
C ILE A 403 123.82 -31.64 43.88
N ARG A 404 123.28 -32.76 44.41
CA ARG A 404 123.01 -32.94 45.85
C ARG A 404 124.28 -32.75 46.68
N SER A 405 125.42 -33.20 46.16
CA SER A 405 126.75 -33.00 46.74
C SER A 405 127.16 -31.51 46.85
N GLN A 406 126.64 -30.67 45.96
CA GLN A 406 127.06 -29.27 45.79
C GLN A 406 126.04 -28.26 46.36
N LEU A 407 124.74 -28.46 46.09
CA LEU A 407 123.66 -27.52 46.42
C LEU A 407 123.31 -27.50 47.92
N SER A 408 123.63 -28.57 48.66
CA SER A 408 123.61 -28.59 50.13
C SER A 408 124.46 -27.44 50.75
N ARG A 409 125.48 -26.95 50.01
CA ARG A 409 126.35 -25.85 50.44
C ARG A 409 125.82 -24.45 50.12
N LEU A 410 124.77 -24.33 49.29
CA LEU A 410 124.22 -23.03 48.83
C LEU A 410 122.79 -22.76 49.32
N LYS A 411 122.01 -23.81 49.67
CA LYS A 411 120.60 -23.69 50.07
C LYS A 411 120.35 -22.89 51.36
N ILE A 412 121.41 -22.58 52.12
CA ILE A 412 121.35 -21.73 53.33
C ILE A 412 121.34 -20.23 52.97
N ARG A 413 121.96 -19.81 51.86
CA ARG A 413 122.24 -18.39 51.57
C ARG A 413 121.15 -17.66 50.77
N ASN A 414 120.16 -18.37 50.25
CA ASN A 414 119.15 -17.80 49.34
C ASN A 414 117.76 -17.59 49.98
N LYS A 415 117.64 -17.73 51.31
CA LYS A 415 116.37 -17.58 52.05
C LYS A 415 116.19 -16.20 52.70
N GLU A 416 116.98 -15.23 52.26
CA GLU A 416 117.11 -13.90 52.88
C GLU A 416 116.59 -12.76 51.97
N LEU A 417 116.22 -13.06 50.72
CA LEU A 417 115.82 -12.07 49.70
C LEU A 417 114.32 -12.04 49.36
N GLU A 418 113.51 -12.98 49.84
CA GLU A 418 112.08 -13.08 49.48
C GLU A 418 111.17 -12.10 50.24
N LEU A 419 111.68 -11.40 51.27
CA LEU A 419 110.87 -10.63 52.24
C LEU A 419 110.59 -9.17 51.87
N GLN A 420 110.85 -8.71 50.63
CA GLN A 420 110.89 -7.27 50.33
C GLN A 420 109.94 -6.73 49.24
N ASN A 421 108.93 -7.49 48.77
CA ASN A 421 108.13 -7.02 47.62
C ASN A 421 106.63 -7.40 47.59
N SER A 422 105.86 -6.98 48.60
CA SER A 422 104.38 -6.99 48.55
C SER A 422 103.79 -5.73 49.21
N GLY A 423 103.05 -4.89 48.45
CA GLY A 423 102.43 -3.70 49.06
C GLY A 423 101.83 -2.60 48.18
N ARG A 424 101.81 -2.70 46.84
CA ARG A 424 101.36 -1.58 45.95
C ARG A 424 100.11 -1.83 45.08
N SER A 425 99.44 -2.97 45.22
CA SER A 425 98.35 -3.36 44.29
C SER A 425 96.93 -2.95 44.69
N ASN A 426 96.68 -2.47 45.91
CA ASN A 426 95.33 -2.50 46.51
C ASN A 426 94.51 -1.20 46.33
N ASP A 427 95.16 -0.05 46.10
CA ASP A 427 94.45 1.24 46.05
C ASP A 427 93.97 1.62 44.64
N HIS A 428 94.66 1.17 43.59
CA HIS A 428 94.28 1.46 42.19
C HIS A 428 92.94 0.81 41.81
N ALA A 429 92.67 -0.41 42.29
CA ALA A 429 91.40 -1.10 42.11
C ALA A 429 90.21 -0.38 42.79
N ARG A 430 90.48 0.40 43.86
CA ARG A 430 89.42 1.06 44.66
C ARG A 430 88.88 2.31 43.96
N MET A 431 89.73 3.11 43.30
CA MET A 431 89.27 4.25 42.49
C MET A 431 88.45 3.81 41.27
N LEU A 432 88.88 2.76 40.55
CA LEU A 432 88.18 2.29 39.35
C LEU A 432 86.72 1.90 39.65
N LYS A 433 86.47 1.27 40.81
CA LYS A 433 85.11 0.93 41.23
C LYS A 433 84.24 2.17 41.50
N GLN A 434 84.74 3.12 42.30
CA GLN A 434 84.00 4.35 42.62
C GLN A 434 83.62 5.16 41.36
N HIS A 435 84.48 5.16 40.35
CA HIS A 435 84.23 5.86 39.09
C HIS A 435 83.17 5.17 38.21
N ALA A 436 83.01 3.84 38.31
CA ALA A 436 81.97 3.08 37.63
C ALA A 436 80.60 3.22 38.34
N ASP A 437 80.60 3.19 39.68
CA ASP A 437 79.40 3.36 40.49
C ASP A 437 78.75 4.75 40.25
N ALA A 438 79.56 5.82 40.18
CA ALA A 438 79.09 7.18 39.91
C ALA A 438 78.43 7.35 38.52
N LEU A 439 79.04 6.80 37.46
CA LEU A 439 78.49 6.84 36.10
C LEU A 439 77.17 6.07 35.99
N SER A 440 77.05 4.96 36.74
CA SER A 440 75.83 4.15 36.80
C SER A 440 74.68 4.92 37.45
N SER A 441 74.95 5.69 38.52
CA SER A 441 73.93 6.52 39.16
C SER A 441 73.42 7.63 38.24
N MET A 442 74.33 8.35 37.58
CA MET A 442 73.97 9.44 36.66
C MET A 442 73.13 8.94 35.47
N ARG A 443 73.44 7.75 34.93
CA ARG A 443 72.65 7.12 33.87
C ARG A 443 71.23 6.79 34.33
N LEU A 444 71.07 6.31 35.57
CA LEU A 444 69.77 5.95 36.15
C LEU A 444 68.90 7.19 36.45
N GLU A 445 69.50 8.30 36.86
CA GLU A 445 68.80 9.58 37.05
C GLU A 445 68.35 10.17 35.72
N LEU A 446 69.20 10.16 34.68
CA LEU A 446 68.81 10.56 33.33
C LEU A 446 67.65 9.71 32.80
N GLN A 447 67.69 8.40 32.99
CA GLN A 447 66.62 7.50 32.57
C GLN A 447 65.29 7.81 33.29
N ARG A 448 65.33 8.13 34.60
CA ARG A 448 64.13 8.57 35.36
C ARG A 448 63.57 9.89 34.85
N ALA A 449 64.42 10.87 34.57
CA ALA A 449 64.00 12.16 34.01
C ALA A 449 63.30 11.98 32.65
N HIS A 450 63.87 11.13 31.78
CA HIS A 450 63.25 10.80 30.49
C HIS A 450 61.89 10.10 30.65
N THR A 451 61.74 9.15 31.59
CA THR A 451 60.44 8.51 31.82
C THR A 451 59.39 9.47 32.39
N GLU A 452 59.79 10.40 33.26
CA GLU A 452 58.86 11.36 33.86
C GLU A 452 58.41 12.44 32.87
N GLU A 453 59.28 12.89 31.96
CA GLU A 453 58.89 13.83 30.90
C GLU A 453 58.00 13.14 29.84
N ILE A 454 58.24 11.86 29.52
CA ILE A 454 57.31 11.07 28.68
C ILE A 454 55.94 10.97 29.37
N ARG A 455 55.90 10.67 30.68
CA ARG A 455 54.67 10.60 31.47
C ARG A 455 53.92 11.94 31.49
N ARG A 456 54.65 13.06 31.57
CA ARG A 456 54.09 14.42 31.49
C ARG A 456 53.48 14.69 30.13
N LEU A 457 54.21 14.46 29.03
CA LEU A 457 53.73 14.70 27.67
C LEU A 457 52.51 13.83 27.33
N GLN A 458 52.48 12.58 27.83
CA GLN A 458 51.30 11.71 27.73
C GLN A 458 50.08 12.30 28.47
N GLN A 459 50.28 12.80 29.69
CA GLN A 459 49.23 13.44 30.49
C GLN A 459 48.72 14.74 29.85
N GLU A 460 49.59 15.51 29.20
CA GLU A 460 49.28 16.76 28.50
C GLU A 460 48.45 16.48 27.23
N VAL A 461 48.90 15.56 26.36
CA VAL A 461 48.13 15.07 25.18
C VAL A 461 46.80 14.43 25.59
N GLU A 462 46.73 13.74 26.74
CA GLU A 462 45.47 13.25 27.28
C GLU A 462 44.52 14.36 27.72
N SER A 463 45.03 15.51 28.17
CA SER A 463 44.23 16.66 28.57
C SER A 463 43.70 17.46 27.37
N GLU A 464 44.54 17.68 26.33
CA GLU A 464 44.11 18.24 25.04
C GLU A 464 42.99 17.38 24.44
N ARG A 465 43.22 16.06 24.30
CA ARG A 465 42.20 15.11 23.85
C ARG A 465 40.95 15.05 24.73
N LYS A 466 40.95 15.60 25.95
CA LYS A 466 39.75 15.74 26.78
C LYS A 466 39.04 17.07 26.49
N SER A 467 39.78 18.16 26.26
CA SER A 467 39.24 19.43 25.74
C SER A 467 38.57 19.24 24.37
N ASP A 468 39.28 18.66 23.40
CA ASP A 468 38.77 18.43 22.03
C ASP A 468 37.43 17.68 22.04
N ARG A 469 37.31 16.67 22.92
CA ARG A 469 36.08 15.88 23.06
C ARG A 469 34.95 16.66 23.73
N GLN A 470 35.25 17.56 24.66
CA GLN A 470 34.26 18.46 25.26
C GLN A 470 33.79 19.51 24.26
N GLU A 471 34.72 20.14 23.52
CA GLU A 471 34.42 21.11 22.47
C GLU A 471 33.57 20.50 21.36
N LEU A 472 33.91 19.30 20.86
CA LEU A 472 33.09 18.57 19.88
C LEU A 472 31.70 18.17 20.44
N GLU A 473 31.58 17.89 21.74
CA GLU A 473 30.28 17.61 22.36
C GLU A 473 29.45 18.89 22.53
N GLU A 474 30.07 20.03 22.79
CA GLU A 474 29.42 21.34 22.85
C GLU A 474 29.01 21.86 21.47
N GLU A 475 29.86 21.74 20.44
CA GLU A 475 29.46 22.02 19.05
C GLU A 475 28.28 21.14 18.63
N LYS A 476 28.31 19.84 18.95
CA LYS A 476 27.21 18.91 18.68
C LYS A 476 25.92 19.34 19.39
N LYS A 477 25.99 19.80 20.65
CA LYS A 477 24.83 20.36 21.38
C LYS A 477 24.32 21.64 20.72
N GLN A 478 25.20 22.55 20.31
CA GLN A 478 24.81 23.79 19.62
C GLN A 478 24.17 23.52 18.25
N VAL A 479 24.68 22.55 17.47
CA VAL A 479 24.10 22.15 16.18
C VAL A 479 22.74 21.49 16.38
N GLN A 480 22.61 20.60 17.37
CA GLN A 480 21.32 20.01 17.75
C GLN A 480 20.30 21.09 18.16
N GLN A 481 20.71 22.03 19.01
CA GLN A 481 19.86 23.15 19.45
C GLN A 481 19.40 24.01 18.27
N LYS A 482 20.31 24.44 17.39
CA LYS A 482 19.97 25.23 16.19
C LYS A 482 19.01 24.49 15.25
N MET A 483 19.16 23.17 15.11
CA MET A 483 18.24 22.33 14.34
C MET A 483 16.85 22.25 15.00
N GLU A 484 16.78 22.16 16.33
CA GLU A 484 15.51 22.18 17.06
C GLU A 484 14.83 23.55 17.05
N GLU A 485 15.59 24.65 17.14
CA GLU A 485 15.12 26.02 17.01
C GLU A 485 14.52 26.29 15.62
N GLU A 486 15.22 25.94 14.53
CA GLU A 486 14.67 26.05 13.16
C GLU A 486 13.48 25.11 12.93
N LYS A 487 13.48 23.91 13.50
CA LYS A 487 12.33 22.99 13.49
C LYS A 487 11.11 23.55 14.23
N VAL A 488 11.30 24.33 15.29
CA VAL A 488 10.23 25.09 15.96
C VAL A 488 9.79 26.28 15.11
N ARG A 489 10.73 27.04 14.52
CA ARG A 489 10.48 28.19 13.64
C ARG A 489 9.65 27.81 12.41
N LEU A 490 10.00 26.74 11.72
CA LEU A 490 9.28 26.23 10.55
C LEU A 490 7.88 25.73 10.91
N LYS A 491 7.72 25.04 12.05
CA LYS A 491 6.39 24.66 12.58
C LYS A 491 5.54 25.89 12.91
N GLU A 492 6.15 26.95 13.42
CA GLU A 492 5.46 28.18 13.78
C GLU A 492 5.06 29.02 12.55
N GLN A 493 5.90 29.06 11.52
CA GLN A 493 5.54 29.62 10.21
C GLN A 493 4.38 28.84 9.57
N LEU A 494 4.42 27.50 9.62
CA LEU A 494 3.33 26.65 9.11
C LEU A 494 2.02 26.88 9.88
N ARG A 495 2.07 27.01 11.23
CA ARG A 495 0.89 27.38 12.03
C ARG A 495 0.31 28.73 11.61
N LYS A 496 1.15 29.76 11.47
CA LYS A 496 0.69 31.10 11.07
C LYS A 496 0.08 31.14 9.67
N ALA A 497 0.65 30.41 8.71
CA ALA A 497 0.08 30.26 7.38
C ALA A 497 -1.29 29.55 7.41
N LEU A 498 -1.43 28.47 8.20
CA LEU A 498 -2.71 27.78 8.38
C LEU A 498 -3.75 28.67 9.08
N GLU A 499 -3.35 29.40 10.12
CA GLU A 499 -4.22 30.37 10.80
C GLU A 499 -4.65 31.51 9.87
N GLU A 500 -3.79 32.00 8.97
CA GLU A 500 -4.16 33.00 7.96
C GLU A 500 -5.17 32.46 6.96
N VAL A 501 -5.02 31.23 6.48
CA VAL A 501 -6.00 30.58 5.60
C VAL A 501 -7.34 30.37 6.32
N ILE A 502 -7.31 29.86 7.56
CA ILE A 502 -8.52 29.69 8.39
C ILE A 502 -9.19 31.05 8.65
N ARG A 503 -8.41 32.11 8.91
CA ARG A 503 -8.93 33.46 9.17
C ARG A 503 -9.55 34.10 7.92
N LYS A 504 -8.94 33.92 6.75
CA LYS A 504 -9.50 34.32 5.44
C LYS A 504 -10.82 33.61 5.17
N HIS A 505 -10.83 32.28 5.28
CA HIS A 505 -12.05 31.49 5.10
C HIS A 505 -13.16 31.86 6.10
N ALA A 506 -12.79 32.14 7.36
CA ALA A 506 -13.73 32.63 8.36
C ALA A 506 -14.23 34.06 8.10
N SER A 507 -13.51 34.91 7.35
CA SER A 507 -14.05 36.19 6.84
C SER A 507 -14.92 36.01 5.60
N GLU A 508 -14.53 35.13 4.67
CA GLU A 508 -15.32 34.78 3.47
C GLU A 508 -16.69 34.21 3.87
N LEU A 509 -16.71 33.23 4.78
CA LEU A 509 -17.94 32.67 5.34
C LEU A 509 -18.80 33.74 6.02
N ARG A 510 -18.22 34.65 6.81
CA ARG A 510 -18.99 35.74 7.44
C ARG A 510 -19.51 36.75 6.42
N HIS A 511 -18.78 37.01 5.34
CA HIS A 511 -19.25 37.86 4.25
C HIS A 511 -20.40 37.20 3.46
N LEU A 512 -20.28 35.92 3.14
CA LEU A 512 -21.35 35.14 2.48
C LEU A 512 -22.62 35.06 3.33
N HIS A 513 -22.51 34.82 4.65
CA HIS A 513 -23.66 34.89 5.55
C HIS A 513 -24.26 36.31 5.60
N ALA A 514 -23.43 37.35 5.68
CA ALA A 514 -23.92 38.74 5.69
C ALA A 514 -24.62 39.14 4.38
N MET A 515 -24.16 38.65 3.22
CA MET A 515 -24.87 38.83 1.95
C MET A 515 -26.18 38.03 1.91
N LEU A 516 -26.16 36.77 2.35
CA LEU A 516 -27.37 35.94 2.41
C LEU A 516 -28.44 36.52 3.34
N ASP A 517 -28.05 37.05 4.50
CA ASP A 517 -28.97 37.69 5.44
C ASP A 517 -29.40 39.09 5.01
N ALA A 518 -28.62 39.78 4.17
CA ALA A 518 -29.07 40.99 3.48
C ALA A 518 -30.09 40.66 2.38
N GLU A 519 -29.89 39.58 1.62
CA GLU A 519 -30.83 39.15 0.58
C GLU A 519 -32.16 38.66 1.17
N LYS A 520 -32.12 37.86 2.25
CA LYS A 520 -33.32 37.49 3.03
C LYS A 520 -34.11 38.71 3.51
N LYS A 521 -33.43 39.80 3.89
CA LYS A 521 -34.10 41.04 4.29
C LYS A 521 -34.77 41.74 3.11
N LYS A 522 -34.18 41.70 1.90
CA LYS A 522 -34.85 42.21 0.69
C LYS A 522 -36.06 41.36 0.31
N THR A 523 -35.96 40.01 0.37
CA THR A 523 -37.10 39.14 0.05
C THR A 523 -38.21 39.34 1.07
N GLN A 524 -37.89 39.41 2.36
CA GLN A 524 -38.88 39.72 3.40
C GLN A 524 -39.50 41.11 3.21
N GLN A 525 -38.74 42.14 2.83
CA GLN A 525 -39.30 43.46 2.52
C GLN A 525 -40.21 43.46 1.28
N ALA A 526 -39.90 42.64 0.26
CA ALA A 526 -40.77 42.45 -0.90
C ALA A 526 -42.05 41.65 -0.55
N GLU A 527 -41.94 40.66 0.35
CA GLU A 527 -43.09 39.92 0.90
C GLU A 527 -43.99 40.82 1.77
N GLU A 528 -43.41 41.68 2.60
CA GLU A 528 -44.13 42.70 3.39
C GLU A 528 -44.84 43.72 2.47
N GLN A 529 -44.19 44.17 1.38
CA GLN A 529 -44.80 45.04 0.36
C GLN A 529 -45.96 44.35 -0.37
N MET A 530 -45.75 43.11 -0.84
CA MET A 530 -46.80 42.28 -1.46
C MET A 530 -48.01 42.11 -0.53
N GLN A 531 -47.79 41.89 0.77
CA GLN A 531 -48.89 41.79 1.74
C GLN A 531 -49.66 43.10 1.87
N THR A 532 -48.99 44.26 1.92
CA THR A 532 -49.70 45.55 1.95
C THR A 532 -50.49 45.83 0.66
N GLU A 533 -49.96 45.49 -0.51
CA GLU A 533 -50.68 45.60 -1.79
C GLU A 533 -51.87 44.61 -1.85
N GLU A 534 -51.75 43.42 -1.27
CA GLU A 534 -52.83 42.44 -1.18
C GLU A 534 -53.92 42.87 -0.18
N GLU A 535 -53.57 43.51 0.93
CA GLU A 535 -54.53 44.10 1.88
C GLU A 535 -55.28 45.28 1.27
N GLU A 536 -54.61 46.20 0.56
CA GLU A 536 -55.28 47.27 -0.21
C GLU A 536 -56.21 46.68 -1.28
N ARG A 537 -55.77 45.65 -2.00
CA ARG A 537 -56.59 44.94 -2.99
C ARG A 537 -57.83 44.30 -2.37
N LYS A 538 -57.71 43.67 -1.20
CA LYS A 538 -58.85 43.12 -0.44
C LYS A 538 -59.81 44.22 0.04
N GLY A 539 -59.29 45.37 0.45
CA GLY A 539 -60.09 46.56 0.76
C GLY A 539 -60.96 46.99 -0.43
N LEU A 540 -60.33 47.19 -1.59
CA LEU A 540 -61.02 47.58 -2.84
C LEU A 540 -62.01 46.51 -3.33
N GLU A 541 -61.71 45.22 -3.15
CA GLU A 541 -62.63 44.11 -3.43
C GLU A 541 -63.91 44.21 -2.56
N THR A 542 -63.77 44.51 -1.27
CA THR A 542 -64.93 44.69 -0.37
C THR A 542 -65.72 45.97 -0.64
N GLU A 543 -65.05 47.09 -0.98
CA GLU A 543 -65.73 48.32 -1.38
C GLU A 543 -66.53 48.13 -2.68
N ARG A 544 -65.94 47.43 -3.67
CA ARG A 544 -66.63 47.04 -4.91
C ARG A 544 -67.89 46.22 -4.62
N ASP A 545 -67.81 45.24 -3.73
CA ASP A 545 -68.94 44.35 -3.45
C ASP A 545 -70.02 45.02 -2.59
N GLU A 546 -69.65 45.94 -1.70
CA GLU A 546 -70.61 46.81 -1.01
C GLU A 546 -71.34 47.75 -1.99
N LEU A 547 -70.62 48.38 -2.92
CA LEU A 547 -71.24 49.15 -4.02
C LEU A 547 -72.12 48.26 -4.92
N ARG A 548 -71.74 47.00 -5.13
CA ARG A 548 -72.53 45.99 -5.88
C ARG A 548 -73.84 45.66 -5.15
N ASN A 549 -73.80 45.55 -3.82
CA ASN A 549 -74.97 45.33 -2.97
C ASN A 549 -75.90 46.55 -2.98
N GLN A 550 -75.36 47.76 -2.84
CA GLN A 550 -76.13 49.01 -2.92
C GLN A 550 -76.82 49.16 -4.29
N LEU A 551 -76.13 48.83 -5.38
CA LEU A 551 -76.70 48.80 -6.73
C LEU A 551 -77.82 47.74 -6.86
N GLN A 552 -77.68 46.57 -6.24
CA GLN A 552 -78.75 45.57 -6.24
C GLN A 552 -79.96 46.00 -5.40
N LEU A 553 -79.75 46.60 -4.22
CA LEU A 553 -80.83 47.17 -3.41
C LEU A 553 -81.61 48.22 -4.21
N SER A 554 -80.91 49.17 -4.84
CA SER A 554 -81.50 50.17 -5.73
C SER A 554 -82.28 49.54 -6.89
N LYS A 555 -81.77 48.48 -7.53
CA LYS A 555 -82.53 47.72 -8.55
C LYS A 555 -83.80 47.08 -8.01
N THR A 556 -83.77 46.47 -6.81
CA THR A 556 -84.99 45.93 -6.20
C THR A 556 -85.97 47.00 -5.74
N GLU A 557 -85.52 48.23 -5.52
CA GLU A 557 -86.36 49.38 -5.22
C GLU A 557 -87.00 49.96 -6.49
N MET A 558 -86.22 50.10 -7.58
CA MET A 558 -86.77 50.43 -8.90
C MET A 558 -87.83 49.40 -9.34
N ALA A 559 -87.56 48.10 -9.23
CA ALA A 559 -88.53 47.07 -9.57
C ALA A 559 -89.84 47.12 -8.73
N LYS A 560 -89.76 47.58 -7.47
CA LYS A 560 -90.96 47.83 -6.64
C LYS A 560 -91.72 49.07 -7.12
N LEU A 561 -91.02 50.13 -7.48
CA LEU A 561 -91.62 51.36 -8.01
C LEU A 561 -92.26 51.13 -9.38
N GLU A 562 -91.62 50.36 -10.26
CA GLU A 562 -92.17 49.88 -11.54
C GLU A 562 -93.45 49.05 -11.32
N GLY A 563 -93.45 48.14 -10.34
CA GLY A 563 -94.65 47.40 -9.94
C GLY A 563 -95.79 48.30 -9.44
N VAL A 564 -95.49 49.35 -8.67
CA VAL A 564 -96.49 50.34 -8.23
C VAL A 564 -97.04 51.16 -9.40
N ILE A 565 -96.19 51.54 -10.36
CA ILE A 565 -96.62 52.22 -11.59
C ILE A 565 -97.59 51.34 -12.38
N GLN A 566 -97.26 50.06 -12.59
CA GLN A 566 -98.12 49.10 -13.29
C GLN A 566 -99.48 48.88 -12.59
N THR A 567 -99.55 48.96 -11.26
CA THR A 567 -100.85 48.91 -10.54
C THR A 567 -101.69 50.17 -10.76
N LEU A 568 -101.07 51.37 -10.77
CA LEU A 568 -101.76 52.63 -11.01
C LEU A 568 -102.22 52.77 -12.47
N GLU A 569 -101.48 52.19 -13.42
CA GLU A 569 -101.88 52.10 -14.83
C GLU A 569 -103.11 51.20 -15.01
N LYS A 570 -103.20 50.07 -14.30
CA LYS A 570 -104.41 49.21 -14.31
C LYS A 570 -105.64 49.87 -13.69
N GLU A 571 -105.52 50.51 -12.53
CA GLU A 571 -106.64 51.24 -11.92
C GLU A 571 -107.19 52.32 -12.87
N ARG A 572 -106.30 52.95 -13.65
CA ARG A 572 -106.63 53.94 -14.68
C ARG A 572 -107.37 53.33 -15.88
N GLU A 573 -107.03 52.12 -16.32
CA GLU A 573 -107.76 51.40 -17.38
C GLU A 573 -109.14 50.94 -16.89
N GLU A 574 -109.23 50.41 -15.66
CA GLU A 574 -110.50 49.96 -15.07
C GLU A 574 -111.50 51.12 -14.84
N ASP A 575 -111.03 52.35 -14.57
CA ASP A 575 -111.90 53.54 -14.52
C ASP A 575 -112.32 54.02 -15.93
N GLU A 576 -111.53 53.79 -16.97
CA GLU A 576 -111.89 54.13 -18.37
C GLU A 576 -112.87 53.13 -19.02
N GLU A 577 -112.98 51.88 -18.54
CA GLU A 577 -114.04 50.95 -18.94
C GLU A 577 -115.37 51.23 -18.21
N ARG A 578 -115.32 51.48 -16.88
CA ARG A 578 -116.52 51.76 -16.04
C ARG A 578 -117.27 53.05 -16.42
N ALA A 579 -116.71 53.84 -17.36
CA ALA A 579 -117.35 54.99 -18.00
C ALA A 579 -118.17 54.66 -19.26
N LYS A 580 -118.03 53.46 -19.86
CA LYS A 580 -118.60 53.13 -21.19
C LYS A 580 -119.85 52.23 -21.15
N GLU A 581 -120.04 51.42 -20.11
CA GLU A 581 -121.16 50.47 -19.97
C GLU A 581 -122.50 51.07 -19.49
N ARG A 582 -122.80 52.35 -19.80
CA ARG A 582 -124.06 53.01 -19.37
C ARG A 582 -125.04 53.38 -20.50
N GLU A 583 -124.88 52.83 -21.71
CA GLU A 583 -125.86 53.06 -22.79
C GLU A 583 -126.07 51.87 -23.75
N LYS A 584 -126.64 50.76 -23.25
CA LYS A 584 -127.82 50.05 -23.83
C LYS A 584 -128.14 48.74 -23.09
N GLU A 585 -129.29 48.70 -22.44
CA GLU A 585 -129.87 47.52 -21.79
C GLU A 585 -131.06 46.99 -22.62
N CYS A 586 -131.59 45.81 -22.22
CA CYS A 586 -132.86 45.20 -22.65
C CYS A 586 -132.91 44.47 -24.01
N ALA A 587 -132.74 43.14 -23.97
CA ALA A 587 -133.80 42.22 -24.41
C ALA A 587 -133.63 40.80 -23.80
N GLU A 588 -134.46 40.53 -22.79
CA GLU A 588 -135.27 39.33 -22.52
C GLU A 588 -135.05 37.98 -23.27
N VAL A 589 -135.40 36.79 -22.73
CA VAL A 589 -135.55 36.22 -21.36
C VAL A 589 -136.03 34.74 -21.49
N GLU A 590 -136.01 33.95 -20.39
CA GLU A 590 -136.65 32.59 -20.25
C GLU A 590 -136.02 31.40 -21.03
N ARG A 591 -136.16 30.11 -20.62
CA ARG A 591 -136.96 29.47 -19.55
C ARG A 591 -136.34 28.11 -19.10
N GLN A 592 -136.42 27.81 -17.79
CA GLN A 592 -136.57 26.47 -17.16
C GLN A 592 -135.50 25.35 -17.42
N SER A 593 -135.40 24.24 -16.67
CA SER A 593 -135.64 23.88 -15.24
C SER A 593 -135.66 22.33 -15.13
N ALA A 594 -134.77 21.69 -14.34
CA ALA A 594 -135.09 20.46 -13.57
C ALA A 594 -133.90 19.84 -12.81
N ASN A 595 -134.11 19.65 -11.51
CA ASN A 595 -133.49 18.76 -10.51
C ASN A 595 -132.54 17.60 -10.95
N GLY A 596 -131.38 17.54 -10.28
CA GLY A 596 -130.96 16.36 -9.50
C GLY A 596 -130.01 15.33 -10.13
N LEU A 597 -128.74 15.27 -9.68
CA LEU A 597 -127.80 14.19 -10.03
C LEU A 597 -126.60 14.04 -9.03
N GLU A 598 -126.83 14.20 -7.73
CA GLU A 598 -125.75 14.32 -6.72
C GLU A 598 -125.07 12.99 -6.28
N CYS A 599 -125.58 11.83 -6.72
CA CYS A 599 -125.01 10.52 -6.38
C CYS A 599 -124.03 9.96 -7.45
N VAL A 600 -124.15 10.40 -8.71
CA VAL A 600 -123.21 10.04 -9.79
C VAL A 600 -121.93 10.85 -9.64
N ARG A 601 -122.08 12.17 -9.44
CA ARG A 601 -120.97 13.11 -9.20
C ARG A 601 -119.98 12.61 -8.14
N VAL A 602 -120.44 12.20 -6.96
CA VAL A 602 -119.54 11.71 -5.88
C VAL A 602 -118.83 10.40 -6.24
N LYS A 603 -119.40 9.55 -7.10
CA LYS A 603 -118.69 8.38 -7.63
C LYS A 603 -117.67 8.77 -8.69
N GLU A 604 -118.02 9.64 -9.63
CA GLU A 604 -117.07 10.17 -10.62
C GLU A 604 -115.93 10.93 -9.95
N GLU A 605 -116.22 11.74 -8.93
CA GLU A 605 -115.24 12.44 -8.08
C GLU A 605 -114.30 11.43 -7.37
N LEU A 606 -114.82 10.35 -6.79
CA LEU A 606 -114.01 9.32 -6.11
C LEU A 606 -113.19 8.44 -7.08
N GLU A 607 -113.76 8.11 -8.25
CA GLU A 607 -113.06 7.41 -9.32
C GLU A 607 -112.01 8.31 -9.98
N ASN A 608 -112.27 9.60 -10.12
CA ASN A 608 -111.28 10.58 -10.61
C ASN A 608 -110.16 10.79 -9.58
N MET A 609 -110.46 10.77 -8.28
CA MET A 609 -109.41 10.74 -7.25
C MET A 609 -108.60 9.44 -7.29
N HIS A 610 -109.21 8.27 -7.56
CA HIS A 610 -108.45 7.03 -7.76
C HIS A 610 -107.61 7.07 -9.04
N ARG A 611 -108.17 7.53 -10.17
CA ARG A 611 -107.45 7.71 -11.44
C ARG A 611 -106.27 8.68 -11.26
N SER A 612 -106.48 9.82 -10.61
CA SER A 612 -105.43 10.80 -10.31
C SER A 612 -104.36 10.26 -9.34
N MET A 613 -104.76 9.54 -8.28
CA MET A 613 -103.81 8.93 -7.35
C MET A 613 -102.98 7.82 -8.01
N GLN A 614 -103.58 7.04 -8.90
CA GLN A 614 -102.89 6.03 -9.70
C GLN A 614 -101.95 6.69 -10.73
N GLN A 615 -102.40 7.74 -11.42
CA GLN A 615 -101.54 8.53 -12.33
C GLN A 615 -100.34 9.11 -11.59
N ILE A 616 -100.51 9.69 -10.40
CA ILE A 616 -99.40 10.20 -9.58
C ILE A 616 -98.45 9.08 -9.14
N GLN A 617 -98.94 7.86 -8.90
CA GLN A 617 -98.09 6.70 -8.61
C GLN A 617 -97.33 6.19 -9.85
N GLU A 618 -97.96 6.19 -11.02
CA GLU A 618 -97.34 5.82 -12.31
C GLU A 618 -96.31 6.88 -12.76
N GLU A 619 -96.61 8.17 -12.58
CA GLU A 619 -95.69 9.30 -12.77
C GLU A 619 -94.50 9.23 -11.81
N PHE A 620 -94.72 8.93 -10.52
CA PHE A 620 -93.64 8.77 -9.56
C PHE A 620 -92.77 7.52 -9.85
N ALA A 621 -93.37 6.44 -10.34
CA ALA A 621 -92.63 5.27 -10.80
C ALA A 621 -91.78 5.61 -12.04
N ALA A 622 -92.35 6.28 -13.03
CA ALA A 622 -91.63 6.74 -14.22
C ALA A 622 -90.50 7.73 -13.88
N GLN A 623 -90.74 8.70 -12.99
CA GLN A 623 -89.72 9.64 -12.51
C GLN A 623 -88.59 8.90 -11.78
N LYS A 624 -88.90 7.84 -11.03
CA LYS A 624 -87.89 6.98 -10.41
C LYS A 624 -87.09 6.19 -11.44
N GLU A 625 -87.71 5.63 -12.48
CA GLU A 625 -87.00 4.94 -13.56
C GLU A 625 -86.10 5.90 -14.36
N VAL A 626 -86.57 7.12 -14.66
CA VAL A 626 -85.75 8.18 -15.28
C VAL A 626 -84.56 8.53 -14.39
N SER A 627 -84.77 8.74 -13.09
CA SER A 627 -83.69 9.05 -12.14
C SER A 627 -82.70 7.87 -12.01
N GLN A 628 -83.18 6.63 -12.07
CA GLN A 628 -82.36 5.42 -12.03
C GLN A 628 -81.52 5.26 -13.32
N ALA A 629 -82.09 5.59 -14.48
CA ALA A 629 -81.40 5.61 -15.76
C ALA A 629 -80.36 6.73 -15.85
N GLU A 630 -80.67 7.93 -15.34
CA GLU A 630 -79.75 9.06 -15.24
C GLU A 630 -78.56 8.74 -14.33
N ILE A 631 -78.80 8.15 -13.15
CA ILE A 631 -77.72 7.65 -12.27
C ILE A 631 -76.85 6.60 -12.98
N SER A 632 -77.46 5.70 -13.76
CA SER A 632 -76.71 4.68 -14.52
C SER A 632 -75.89 5.29 -15.67
N ALA A 633 -76.42 6.30 -16.35
CA ALA A 633 -75.70 7.05 -17.39
C ALA A 633 -74.51 7.83 -16.80
N LEU A 634 -74.70 8.53 -15.68
CA LEU A 634 -73.63 9.25 -14.98
C LEU A 634 -72.55 8.30 -14.43
N GLN A 635 -72.92 7.09 -14.02
CA GLN A 635 -71.96 6.03 -13.67
C GLN A 635 -71.14 5.58 -14.88
N GLN A 636 -71.78 5.39 -16.04
CA GLN A 636 -71.10 5.02 -17.28
C GLN A 636 -70.18 6.14 -17.82
N GLU A 637 -70.61 7.40 -17.76
CA GLU A 637 -69.75 8.55 -18.09
C GLU A 637 -68.55 8.64 -17.14
N ARG A 638 -68.76 8.42 -15.83
CA ARG A 638 -67.66 8.39 -14.84
C ARG A 638 -66.65 7.28 -15.16
N GLU A 639 -67.08 6.10 -15.59
CA GLU A 639 -66.16 5.03 -16.00
C GLU A 639 -65.39 5.40 -17.28
N ILE A 640 -66.05 6.00 -18.27
CA ILE A 640 -65.39 6.48 -19.52
C ILE A 640 -64.37 7.58 -19.20
N LEU A 641 -64.70 8.53 -18.33
CA LEU A 641 -63.78 9.58 -17.87
C LEU A 641 -62.61 9.01 -17.07
N GLN A 642 -62.85 8.02 -16.21
CA GLN A 642 -61.79 7.34 -15.44
C GLN A 642 -60.83 6.55 -16.37
N GLN A 643 -61.36 5.88 -17.40
CA GLN A 643 -60.54 5.21 -18.43
C GLN A 643 -59.76 6.23 -19.28
N SER A 644 -60.39 7.36 -19.64
CA SER A 644 -59.73 8.45 -20.38
C SER A 644 -58.57 9.05 -19.58
N ASN A 645 -58.79 9.38 -18.30
CA ASN A 645 -57.76 9.90 -17.39
C ASN A 645 -56.61 8.91 -17.22
N HIS A 646 -56.88 7.63 -16.95
CA HIS A 646 -55.84 6.62 -16.86
C HIS A 646 -55.04 6.48 -18.18
N GLY A 647 -55.72 6.59 -19.33
CA GLY A 647 -55.06 6.65 -20.63
C GLY A 647 -54.24 7.93 -20.87
N ILE A 648 -54.57 9.06 -20.24
CA ILE A 648 -53.76 10.30 -20.25
C ILE A 648 -52.56 10.15 -19.32
N GLU A 649 -52.75 9.58 -18.13
CA GLU A 649 -51.69 9.30 -17.14
C GLU A 649 -50.62 8.36 -17.72
N GLU A 650 -51.02 7.22 -18.31
CA GLU A 650 -50.06 6.30 -18.94
C GLU A 650 -49.37 6.92 -20.17
N ARG A 651 -50.07 7.73 -20.98
CA ARG A 651 -49.41 8.49 -22.06
C ARG A 651 -48.40 9.50 -21.53
N THR A 652 -48.70 10.17 -20.41
CA THR A 652 -47.82 11.15 -19.76
C THR A 652 -46.60 10.46 -19.15
N ARG A 653 -46.82 9.32 -18.47
CA ARG A 653 -45.77 8.44 -17.94
C ARG A 653 -44.85 7.94 -19.05
N LEU A 654 -45.40 7.39 -20.13
CA LEU A 654 -44.62 6.92 -21.28
C LEU A 654 -43.88 8.06 -22.00
N GLN A 655 -44.43 9.28 -22.01
CA GLN A 655 -43.70 10.46 -22.49
C GLN A 655 -42.51 10.81 -21.59
N PHE A 656 -42.66 10.80 -20.26
CA PHE A 656 -41.52 11.01 -19.35
C PHE A 656 -40.48 9.88 -19.44
N GLU A 657 -40.91 8.62 -19.45
CA GLU A 657 -40.05 7.45 -19.57
C GLU A 657 -39.27 7.48 -20.89
N LYS A 658 -39.91 7.88 -22.00
CA LYS A 658 -39.22 8.16 -23.26
C LYS A 658 -38.27 9.35 -23.15
N GLN A 659 -38.68 10.49 -22.59
CA GLN A 659 -37.80 11.67 -22.46
C GLN A 659 -36.55 11.38 -21.63
N PHE A 660 -36.65 10.60 -20.55
CA PHE A 660 -35.49 10.15 -19.79
C PHE A 660 -34.62 9.17 -20.58
N SER A 661 -35.22 8.26 -21.35
CA SER A 661 -34.48 7.36 -22.25
C SER A 661 -33.73 8.15 -23.33
N ASP A 662 -34.40 9.08 -24.02
CA ASP A 662 -33.84 9.95 -25.06
C ASP A 662 -32.69 10.82 -24.49
N GLN A 663 -32.85 11.39 -23.29
CA GLN A 663 -31.77 12.12 -22.58
C GLN A 663 -30.58 11.22 -22.18
N ILE A 664 -30.83 9.98 -21.75
CA ILE A 664 -29.77 9.01 -21.43
C ILE A 664 -29.04 8.57 -22.70
N VAL A 665 -29.72 8.47 -23.84
CA VAL A 665 -29.11 8.20 -25.15
C VAL A 665 -28.26 9.39 -25.61
N GLU A 666 -28.75 10.63 -25.50
CA GLU A 666 -27.96 11.83 -25.82
C GLU A 666 -26.72 11.95 -24.92
N LEU A 667 -26.84 11.81 -23.60
CA LEU A 667 -25.69 11.84 -22.68
C LEU A 667 -24.67 10.71 -22.94
N LYS A 668 -25.11 9.55 -23.44
CA LYS A 668 -24.20 8.50 -23.94
C LYS A 668 -23.52 8.95 -25.23
N ARG A 669 -24.30 9.43 -26.21
CA ARG A 669 -23.83 9.91 -27.52
C ARG A 669 -22.79 11.02 -27.37
N GLU A 670 -23.02 11.98 -26.48
CA GLU A 670 -22.10 13.07 -26.14
C GLU A 670 -20.79 12.54 -25.56
N ARG A 671 -20.82 11.70 -24.52
CA ARG A 671 -19.58 11.13 -23.95
C ARG A 671 -18.83 10.22 -24.90
N GLU A 672 -19.52 9.51 -25.79
CA GLU A 672 -18.87 8.79 -26.88
C GLU A 672 -18.26 9.76 -27.91
N GLU A 673 -18.89 10.90 -28.19
CA GLU A 673 -18.36 11.93 -29.09
C GLU A 673 -17.13 12.64 -28.49
N GLU A 674 -17.13 12.92 -27.19
CA GLU A 674 -15.94 13.33 -26.42
C GLU A 674 -14.84 12.27 -26.49
N THR A 675 -15.18 10.99 -26.30
CA THR A 675 -14.23 9.87 -26.39
C THR A 675 -13.65 9.74 -27.80
N ARG A 676 -14.46 9.90 -28.85
CA ARG A 676 -14.02 9.93 -30.26
C ARG A 676 -13.08 11.11 -30.51
N LYS A 677 -13.43 12.32 -30.06
CA LYS A 677 -12.59 13.53 -30.19
C LYS A 677 -11.25 13.38 -29.46
N LEU A 678 -11.25 12.87 -28.24
CA LEU A 678 -10.03 12.59 -27.47
C LEU A 678 -9.15 11.53 -28.15
N ASN A 679 -9.76 10.48 -28.70
CA ASN A 679 -9.04 9.45 -29.44
C ASN A 679 -8.47 9.97 -30.78
N GLN A 680 -9.19 10.83 -31.50
CA GLN A 680 -8.69 11.53 -32.70
C GLN A 680 -7.53 12.48 -32.37
N GLN A 681 -7.64 13.27 -31.29
CA GLN A 681 -6.54 14.11 -30.79
C GLN A 681 -5.32 13.27 -30.36
N TRP A 682 -5.55 12.08 -29.79
CA TRP A 682 -4.48 11.14 -29.44
C TRP A 682 -3.84 10.52 -30.69
N GLN A 683 -4.62 10.12 -31.68
CA GLN A 683 -4.14 9.62 -32.99
C GLN A 683 -3.29 10.68 -33.69
N HIS A 684 -3.79 11.91 -33.85
CA HIS A 684 -2.99 13.01 -34.41
C HIS A 684 -1.73 13.30 -33.59
N ARG A 685 -1.76 13.18 -32.25
CA ARG A 685 -0.54 13.35 -31.45
C ARG A 685 0.47 12.20 -31.65
N VAL A 686 0.00 10.98 -31.92
CA VAL A 686 0.86 9.85 -32.28
C VAL A 686 1.45 10.04 -33.69
N GLU A 687 0.66 10.49 -34.66
CA GLU A 687 1.10 10.84 -36.03
C GLU A 687 2.13 11.98 -36.02
N GLU A 688 1.91 13.02 -35.22
CA GLU A 688 2.84 14.14 -35.02
C GLU A 688 4.16 13.66 -34.39
N LEU A 689 4.11 12.80 -33.37
CA LEU A 689 5.30 12.23 -32.73
C LEU A 689 6.04 11.25 -33.66
N GLN A 690 5.34 10.45 -34.47
CA GLN A 690 5.95 9.62 -35.52
C GLN A 690 6.64 10.49 -36.57
N THR A 691 5.99 11.58 -37.01
CA THR A 691 6.56 12.55 -37.95
C THR A 691 7.81 13.20 -37.36
N GLN A 692 7.79 13.66 -36.11
CA GLN A 692 8.96 14.22 -35.41
C GLN A 692 10.09 13.21 -35.22
N LEU A 693 9.77 11.92 -35.06
CA LEU A 693 10.78 10.85 -35.00
C LEU A 693 11.41 10.60 -36.38
N GLU A 694 10.63 10.58 -37.46
CA GLU A 694 11.14 10.38 -38.82
C GLU A 694 11.87 11.63 -39.35
N GLU A 695 11.46 12.83 -38.94
CA GLU A 695 12.23 14.07 -39.11
C GLU A 695 13.57 14.00 -38.38
N ARG A 696 13.59 13.60 -37.11
CA ARG A 696 14.83 13.41 -36.34
C ARG A 696 15.73 12.33 -36.93
N ARG A 697 15.14 11.24 -37.45
CA ARG A 697 15.83 10.16 -38.15
C ARG A 697 16.46 10.65 -39.44
N THR A 698 15.68 11.25 -40.33
CA THR A 698 16.20 11.79 -41.59
C THR A 698 17.15 12.97 -41.38
N LEU A 699 17.03 13.74 -40.29
CA LEU A 699 18.05 14.72 -39.87
C LEU A 699 19.32 14.04 -39.35
N SER A 700 19.23 12.92 -38.63
CA SER A 700 20.38 12.11 -38.22
C SER A 700 21.08 11.52 -39.44
N GLU A 701 20.34 10.90 -40.37
CA GLU A 701 20.85 10.36 -41.63
C GLU A 701 21.45 11.45 -42.53
N LYS A 702 20.85 12.65 -42.57
CA LYS A 702 21.45 13.83 -43.23
C LYS A 702 22.73 14.27 -42.55
N LEU A 703 22.79 14.34 -41.21
CA LEU A 703 23.99 14.70 -40.45
C LEU A 703 25.10 13.64 -40.54
N GLU A 704 24.73 12.36 -40.66
CA GLU A 704 25.66 11.24 -40.81
C GLU A 704 26.19 11.18 -42.24
N GLY A 705 25.33 11.25 -43.26
CA GLY A 705 25.74 11.44 -44.66
C GLY A 705 26.42 12.78 -44.94
N GLU A 706 26.22 13.81 -44.11
CA GLU A 706 27.04 15.03 -44.09
C GLU A 706 28.36 14.86 -43.33
N ARG A 707 28.45 13.98 -42.33
CA ARG A 707 29.73 13.62 -41.72
C ARG A 707 30.56 12.80 -42.70
N GLU A 708 30.00 11.80 -43.35
CA GLU A 708 30.66 11.06 -44.43
C GLU A 708 31.10 12.01 -45.55
N ARG A 709 30.22 12.90 -46.04
CA ARG A 709 30.62 13.94 -47.01
C ARG A 709 31.65 14.92 -46.44
N ARG A 710 31.64 15.26 -45.15
CA ARG A 710 32.65 16.15 -44.52
C ARG A 710 33.96 15.45 -44.18
N TYR A 711 34.02 14.13 -44.08
CA TYR A 711 35.28 13.38 -44.03
C TYR A 711 35.78 13.09 -45.45
N ALA A 712 34.98 12.44 -46.30
CA ALA A 712 35.34 12.12 -47.67
C ALA A 712 35.64 13.37 -48.51
N ASN A 713 34.69 14.32 -48.65
CA ASN A 713 34.93 15.56 -49.39
C ASN A 713 35.64 16.62 -48.54
N GLY A 714 35.64 16.56 -47.20
CA GLY A 714 36.42 17.52 -46.41
C GLY A 714 37.92 17.20 -46.36
N GLU A 715 38.32 15.94 -46.57
CA GLU A 715 39.72 15.57 -46.83
C GLU A 715 40.04 15.53 -48.30
N MET A 716 39.13 15.11 -49.18
CA MET A 716 39.36 15.22 -50.62
C MET A 716 39.36 16.69 -51.09
N GLU A 717 38.52 17.59 -50.58
CA GLU A 717 38.59 19.02 -50.92
C GLU A 717 39.75 19.71 -50.20
N ARG A 718 40.16 19.32 -48.98
CA ARG A 718 41.44 19.81 -48.41
C ARG A 718 42.63 19.34 -49.24
N MET A 719 42.66 18.07 -49.67
CA MET A 719 43.72 17.52 -50.50
C MET A 719 43.68 18.11 -51.92
N LYS A 720 42.51 18.32 -52.52
CA LYS A 720 42.34 19.07 -53.77
C LYS A 720 42.73 20.53 -53.59
N GLN A 721 42.43 21.19 -52.46
CA GLN A 721 42.88 22.55 -52.17
C GLN A 721 44.39 22.62 -51.92
N GLU A 722 45.03 21.58 -51.41
CA GLU A 722 46.49 21.55 -51.23
C GLU A 722 47.21 21.15 -52.52
N ILE A 723 46.64 20.25 -53.30
CA ILE A 723 47.03 19.97 -54.69
C ILE A 723 46.75 21.20 -55.57
N GLN A 724 45.70 21.97 -55.31
CA GLN A 724 45.38 23.19 -56.04
C GLN A 724 46.27 24.33 -55.57
N LYS A 725 46.54 24.53 -54.28
CA LYS A 725 47.58 25.46 -53.79
C LYS A 725 48.97 25.10 -54.31
N THR A 726 49.32 23.82 -54.42
CA THR A 726 50.61 23.43 -55.01
C THR A 726 50.60 23.51 -56.53
N ARG A 727 49.46 23.32 -57.22
CA ARG A 727 49.30 23.68 -58.64
C ARG A 727 49.28 25.18 -58.88
N ASP A 728 48.74 25.97 -57.98
CA ASP A 728 48.64 27.43 -58.03
C ASP A 728 49.96 28.06 -57.59
N MET A 729 50.73 27.40 -56.72
CA MET A 729 52.11 27.76 -56.44
C MET A 729 53.06 27.26 -57.53
N ASN A 730 52.82 26.12 -58.17
CA ASN A 730 53.56 25.73 -59.39
C ASN A 730 53.16 26.61 -60.58
N SER A 731 51.89 27.03 -60.67
CA SER A 731 51.35 27.97 -61.66
C SER A 731 51.76 29.40 -61.37
N SER A 732 51.95 29.78 -60.10
CA SER A 732 52.50 31.07 -59.67
C SER A 732 54.02 31.10 -59.80
N LEU A 733 54.74 29.99 -59.58
CA LEU A 733 56.16 29.86 -59.95
C LEU A 733 56.33 29.86 -61.48
N ARG A 734 55.43 29.18 -62.22
CA ARG A 734 55.35 29.26 -63.68
C ARG A 734 54.87 30.61 -64.16
N SER A 735 54.07 31.36 -63.41
CA SER A 735 53.62 32.72 -63.72
C SER A 735 54.55 33.80 -63.17
N GLN A 736 55.48 33.46 -62.29
CA GLN A 736 56.65 34.26 -61.96
C GLN A 736 57.73 34.02 -63.02
N LEU A 737 57.90 32.79 -63.53
CA LEU A 737 58.69 32.55 -64.74
C LEU A 737 58.06 33.25 -65.95
N HIS A 738 56.78 32.99 -66.23
CA HIS A 738 56.05 33.57 -67.34
C HIS A 738 55.80 35.06 -67.14
N SER A 739 55.75 35.63 -65.94
CA SER A 739 55.78 37.09 -65.76
C SER A 739 57.21 37.62 -65.74
N THR A 740 58.27 36.87 -65.42
CA THR A 740 59.64 37.32 -65.74
C THR A 740 59.86 37.35 -67.25
N ILE A 741 59.17 36.49 -68.00
CA ILE A 741 59.10 36.48 -69.48
C ILE A 741 58.11 37.53 -70.00
N GLN A 742 56.96 37.73 -69.36
CA GLN A 742 55.86 38.59 -69.83
C GLN A 742 55.87 39.99 -69.22
N GLU A 743 56.75 40.26 -68.26
CA GLU A 743 57.22 41.59 -67.87
C GLU A 743 58.36 42.01 -68.81
N LYS A 744 59.23 41.07 -69.23
CA LYS A 744 60.05 41.28 -70.44
C LYS A 744 59.17 41.55 -71.68
N GLU A 745 57.99 40.93 -71.82
CA GLU A 745 57.02 41.27 -72.88
C GLU A 745 56.07 42.43 -72.55
N ARG A 746 55.89 42.86 -71.29
CA ARG A 746 55.09 44.05 -70.91
C ARG A 746 55.93 45.32 -70.85
N LEU A 747 57.24 45.26 -70.65
CA LEU A 747 58.12 46.35 -71.11
C LEU A 747 58.00 46.56 -72.64
N ILE A 748 57.68 45.49 -73.38
CA ILE A 748 57.42 45.56 -74.84
C ILE A 748 55.96 45.96 -75.15
N ARG A 749 54.97 45.66 -74.30
CA ARG A 749 53.52 45.82 -74.60
C ARG A 749 52.73 46.81 -73.74
N GLN A 750 53.21 47.24 -72.57
CA GLN A 750 52.57 48.24 -71.69
C GLN A 750 52.76 49.68 -72.20
N GLN A 751 52.69 49.82 -73.53
CA GLN A 751 52.67 51.09 -74.26
C GLN A 751 51.22 51.41 -74.73
N LEU A 752 50.19 50.61 -74.37
CA LEU A 752 48.93 50.47 -75.14
C LEU A 752 47.59 50.26 -74.33
N GLN A 753 47.04 51.30 -73.67
CA GLN A 753 45.59 51.60 -73.38
C GLN A 753 44.64 50.62 -72.58
N VAL A 754 43.47 51.11 -72.10
CA VAL A 754 42.41 50.41 -71.29
C VAL A 754 41.08 51.24 -71.17
N VAL A 755 39.98 50.71 -70.57
CA VAL A 755 38.83 51.37 -69.82
C VAL A 755 37.34 51.41 -70.36
N LYS A 756 36.31 51.50 -69.45
CA LYS A 756 34.84 51.96 -69.49
C LYS A 756 33.70 51.09 -70.12
N GLU A 757 32.35 51.21 -69.85
CA GLU A 757 31.46 51.62 -68.69
C GLU A 757 29.92 51.28 -68.89
N GLU A 758 28.93 51.82 -68.10
CA GLU A 758 27.50 51.32 -67.91
C GLU A 758 26.25 52.32 -68.06
N ASP A 759 25.27 52.43 -67.10
CA ASP A 759 23.94 53.21 -66.99
C ASP A 759 22.61 52.62 -67.67
N GLU A 760 21.29 52.99 -67.60
CA GLU A 760 20.26 54.10 -67.32
C GLU A 760 18.80 53.46 -67.01
N ASP A 761 17.53 53.99 -66.75
CA ASP A 761 16.77 55.22 -66.25
C ASP A 761 15.18 54.94 -65.98
N GLU A 762 14.21 55.91 -65.82
CA GLU A 762 12.72 55.76 -65.42
C GLU A 762 11.64 56.46 -66.38
N GLU A 763 10.32 56.86 -66.19
CA GLU A 763 9.20 57.16 -65.19
C GLU A 763 7.78 56.65 -65.73
N ASP A 764 6.46 57.05 -65.54
CA ASP A 764 5.53 58.06 -64.87
C ASP A 764 4.01 57.54 -64.81
N GLY A 765 3.04 58.21 -64.15
CA GLY A 765 1.56 58.01 -64.23
C GLY A 765 0.63 59.15 -63.65
N LYS A 766 -0.72 59.16 -63.86
CA LYS A 766 -1.70 60.18 -63.30
C LYS A 766 -3.22 59.84 -63.33
N ALA A 767 -4.00 60.40 -62.37
CA ALA A 767 -5.43 60.85 -62.44
C ALA A 767 -5.98 61.17 -61.02
N THR A 768 -6.81 62.22 -60.80
CA THR A 768 -7.06 62.71 -59.41
C THR A 768 -8.45 63.25 -58.99
N GLY A 769 -9.34 63.71 -59.89
CA GLY A 769 -10.55 64.51 -59.52
C GLY A 769 -11.70 63.77 -58.83
N GLU A 770 -12.62 63.16 -59.60
CA GLU A 770 -13.81 62.42 -59.10
C GLU A 770 -13.44 61.28 -58.14
N ARG A 771 -12.19 60.81 -58.26
CA ARG A 771 -11.53 59.95 -57.27
C ARG A 771 -11.59 60.51 -55.84
N GLU A 772 -11.86 61.78 -55.54
CA GLU A 772 -11.85 62.30 -54.16
C GLU A 772 -13.05 61.80 -53.32
N GLU A 773 -14.29 61.97 -53.78
CA GLU A 773 -15.47 61.42 -53.09
C GLU A 773 -15.52 59.89 -53.21
N GLU A 774 -15.06 59.33 -54.32
CA GLU A 774 -14.85 57.88 -54.40
C GLU A 774 -13.79 57.40 -53.41
N ARG A 775 -12.69 58.15 -53.20
CA ARG A 775 -11.68 57.88 -52.15
C ARG A 775 -12.28 58.04 -50.76
N GLU A 776 -13.27 58.88 -50.52
CA GLU A 776 -13.94 58.97 -49.22
C GLU A 776 -14.89 57.79 -48.96
N LYS A 777 -15.70 57.39 -49.96
CA LYS A 777 -16.56 56.20 -49.90
C LYS A 777 -15.73 54.89 -49.88
N TRP A 778 -14.60 54.86 -50.58
CA TRP A 778 -13.58 53.83 -50.43
C TRP A 778 -12.96 53.86 -49.05
N ARG A 779 -12.42 54.99 -48.57
CA ARG A 779 -11.86 55.10 -47.20
C ARG A 779 -12.86 54.73 -46.11
N TRP A 780 -14.16 54.85 -46.33
CA TRP A 780 -15.17 54.35 -45.39
C TRP A 780 -15.34 52.83 -45.46
N ARG A 781 -15.49 52.24 -46.66
CA ARG A 781 -15.53 50.78 -46.82
C ARG A 781 -14.22 50.10 -46.40
N GLU A 782 -13.09 50.71 -46.71
CA GLU A 782 -11.73 50.31 -46.29
C GLU A 782 -11.56 50.38 -44.76
N ARG A 783 -12.15 51.39 -44.09
CA ARG A 783 -12.22 51.43 -42.62
C ARG A 783 -13.15 50.36 -42.05
N GLU A 784 -14.28 50.08 -42.70
CA GLU A 784 -15.23 49.04 -42.28
C GLU A 784 -14.64 47.63 -42.49
N GLU A 785 -13.97 47.39 -43.61
CA GLU A 785 -13.23 46.17 -43.92
C GLU A 785 -12.00 46.00 -43.03
N GLU A 786 -11.22 47.05 -42.75
CA GLU A 786 -10.08 46.97 -41.82
C GLU A 786 -10.54 46.79 -40.37
N LEU A 787 -11.65 47.40 -39.94
CA LEU A 787 -12.28 47.06 -38.66
C LEU A 787 -12.70 45.59 -38.63
N LEU A 788 -13.36 45.09 -39.68
CA LEU A 788 -13.73 43.68 -39.79
C LEU A 788 -12.50 42.74 -39.85
N ARG A 789 -11.36 43.21 -40.39
CA ARG A 789 -10.10 42.47 -40.46
C ARG A 789 -9.35 42.47 -39.12
N VAL A 790 -9.39 43.58 -38.39
CA VAL A 790 -8.91 43.70 -37.00
C VAL A 790 -9.77 42.85 -36.06
N GLU A 791 -11.09 42.84 -36.25
CA GLU A 791 -12.03 42.01 -35.49
C GLU A 791 -11.73 40.52 -35.71
N LYS A 792 -11.53 40.10 -36.97
CA LYS A 792 -11.08 38.73 -37.32
C LYS A 792 -9.70 38.41 -36.74
N LEU A 793 -8.75 39.35 -36.74
CA LEU A 793 -7.43 39.18 -36.12
C LEU A 793 -7.51 39.06 -34.59
N ASN A 794 -8.41 39.78 -33.94
CA ASN A 794 -8.64 39.69 -32.50
C ASN A 794 -9.34 38.37 -32.13
N HIS A 795 -10.32 37.93 -32.91
CA HIS A 795 -10.92 36.59 -32.77
C HIS A 795 -9.87 35.48 -33.00
N GLN A 796 -9.01 35.61 -34.01
CA GLN A 796 -7.91 34.66 -34.26
C GLN A 796 -6.92 34.61 -33.09
N ARG A 797 -6.56 35.76 -32.52
CA ARG A 797 -5.71 35.85 -31.32
C ARG A 797 -6.38 35.26 -30.07
N ALA A 798 -7.68 35.48 -29.90
CA ALA A 798 -8.45 34.92 -28.79
C ALA A 798 -8.52 33.38 -28.89
N LEU A 799 -8.77 32.85 -30.09
CA LEU A 799 -8.72 31.41 -30.35
C LEU A 799 -7.32 30.83 -30.10
N GLN A 800 -6.25 31.50 -30.58
CA GLN A 800 -4.87 31.10 -30.30
C GLN A 800 -4.50 31.15 -28.81
N ALA A 801 -5.05 32.11 -28.05
CA ALA A 801 -4.84 32.20 -26.60
C ALA A 801 -5.56 31.06 -25.86
N LEU A 802 -6.80 30.74 -26.24
CA LEU A 802 -7.56 29.61 -25.70
C LEU A 802 -6.91 28.26 -26.07
N GLU A 803 -6.42 28.12 -27.29
CA GLU A 803 -5.66 26.95 -27.76
C GLU A 803 -4.33 26.80 -27.01
N ALA A 804 -3.60 27.89 -26.75
CA ALA A 804 -2.40 27.88 -25.94
C ALA A 804 -2.69 27.47 -24.49
N GLN A 805 -3.72 28.05 -23.87
CA GLN A 805 -4.14 27.71 -22.51
C GLN A 805 -4.57 26.23 -22.41
N ALA A 806 -5.41 25.74 -23.32
CA ALA A 806 -5.83 24.34 -23.34
C ALA A 806 -4.65 23.38 -23.53
N ASN A 807 -3.64 23.76 -24.33
CA ASN A 807 -2.40 23.00 -24.46
C ASN A 807 -1.51 23.03 -23.21
N GLU A 808 -1.46 24.15 -22.47
CA GLU A 808 -0.74 24.26 -21.20
C GLU A 808 -1.43 23.43 -20.10
N GLU A 809 -2.76 23.51 -20.00
CA GLU A 809 -3.56 22.68 -19.10
C GLU A 809 -3.37 21.18 -19.41
N LEU A 810 -3.46 20.78 -20.68
CA LEU A 810 -3.19 19.41 -21.13
C LEU A 810 -1.76 18.93 -20.82
N GLN A 811 -0.76 19.81 -20.94
CA GLN A 811 0.61 19.50 -20.54
C GLN A 811 0.76 19.36 -19.02
N SER A 812 0.10 20.22 -18.24
CA SER A 812 0.09 20.13 -16.77
C SER A 812 -0.56 18.82 -16.29
N GLU A 813 -1.65 18.38 -16.94
CA GLU A 813 -2.34 17.13 -16.60
C GLU A 813 -1.53 15.89 -17.02
N ARG A 814 -0.88 15.93 -18.19
CA ARG A 814 0.10 14.90 -18.60
C ARG A 814 1.25 14.79 -17.59
N GLN A 815 1.78 15.92 -17.10
CA GLN A 815 2.80 15.91 -16.05
C GLN A 815 2.24 15.37 -14.71
N ARG A 816 1.02 15.74 -14.32
CA ARG A 816 0.35 15.24 -13.12
C ARG A 816 0.22 13.71 -13.16
N LEU A 817 -0.32 13.16 -14.25
CA LEU A 817 -0.45 11.71 -14.46
C LEU A 817 0.91 11.00 -14.48
N LEU A 818 1.93 11.57 -15.14
CA LEU A 818 3.29 11.01 -15.11
C LEU A 818 3.89 10.98 -13.70
N THR A 819 3.70 12.03 -12.89
CA THR A 819 4.14 12.02 -11.49
C THR A 819 3.35 11.03 -10.64
N GLN A 820 2.05 10.88 -10.88
CA GLN A 820 1.20 9.90 -10.18
C GLN A 820 1.63 8.46 -10.49
N HIS A 821 1.84 8.12 -11.76
CA HIS A 821 2.34 6.79 -12.15
C HIS A 821 3.76 6.53 -11.63
N LYS A 822 4.64 7.54 -11.64
CA LYS A 822 5.97 7.42 -11.01
C LYS A 822 5.86 7.14 -9.51
N LEU A 823 5.00 7.85 -8.78
CA LEU A 823 4.77 7.64 -7.35
C LEU A 823 4.16 6.26 -7.05
N GLN A 824 3.27 5.75 -7.90
CA GLN A 824 2.74 4.38 -7.82
C GLN A 824 3.85 3.34 -8.03
N LEU A 825 4.68 3.52 -9.05
CA LEU A 825 5.80 2.62 -9.37
C LEU A 825 6.87 2.63 -8.26
N ASP A 826 7.23 3.81 -7.76
CA ASP A 826 8.20 3.96 -6.68
C ASP A 826 7.66 3.45 -5.34
N LYS A 827 6.33 3.54 -5.10
CA LYS A 827 5.66 2.82 -4.01
C LYS A 827 5.78 1.31 -4.16
N GLN A 828 5.48 0.74 -5.34
CA GLN A 828 5.59 -0.71 -5.57
C GLN A 828 7.03 -1.21 -5.40
N LYS A 829 8.04 -0.45 -5.86
CA LYS A 829 9.45 -0.73 -5.58
C LYS A 829 9.75 -0.73 -4.08
N ALA A 830 9.22 0.24 -3.33
CA ALA A 830 9.40 0.31 -1.88
C ALA A 830 8.73 -0.89 -1.16
N GLU A 831 7.52 -1.27 -1.55
CA GLU A 831 6.82 -2.45 -1.02
C GLU A 831 7.58 -3.76 -1.32
N LEU A 832 8.09 -3.93 -2.54
CA LEU A 832 8.91 -5.09 -2.92
C LEU A 832 10.27 -5.11 -2.18
N THR A 833 10.90 -3.94 -2.02
CA THR A 833 12.14 -3.80 -1.25
C THR A 833 11.90 -4.11 0.24
N GLN A 834 10.78 -3.64 0.81
CA GLN A 834 10.38 -3.98 2.17
C GLN A 834 10.22 -5.50 2.32
N GLN A 835 9.45 -6.16 1.45
CA GLN A 835 9.27 -7.61 1.46
C GLN A 835 10.62 -8.35 1.39
N HIS A 836 11.54 -7.91 0.52
CA HIS A 836 12.87 -8.51 0.43
C HIS A 836 13.68 -8.32 1.72
N THR A 837 13.72 -7.10 2.29
CA THR A 837 14.41 -6.86 3.57
C THR A 837 13.79 -7.62 4.75
N GLU A 838 12.47 -7.76 4.80
CA GLU A 838 11.78 -8.56 5.82
C GLU A 838 12.08 -10.05 5.67
N TRP A 839 12.15 -10.57 4.44
CA TRP A 839 12.54 -11.94 4.16
C TRP A 839 14.01 -12.20 4.53
N VAL A 840 14.95 -11.33 4.12
CA VAL A 840 16.37 -11.42 4.51
C VAL A 840 16.51 -11.36 6.03
N ARG A 841 15.78 -10.46 6.71
CA ARG A 841 15.77 -10.38 8.17
C ARG A 841 15.24 -11.65 8.82
N GLN A 842 14.18 -12.26 8.29
CA GLN A 842 13.65 -13.54 8.78
C GLN A 842 14.62 -14.71 8.56
N VAL A 843 15.30 -14.78 7.41
CA VAL A 843 16.32 -15.81 7.12
C VAL A 843 17.52 -15.63 8.07
N THR A 844 18.02 -14.41 8.21
CA THR A 844 19.11 -14.06 9.13
C THR A 844 18.75 -14.39 10.58
N GLN A 845 17.52 -14.09 11.00
CA GLN A 845 17.03 -14.44 12.34
C GLN A 845 16.96 -15.96 12.57
N ARG A 846 16.56 -16.76 11.57
CA ARG A 846 16.60 -18.24 11.67
C ARG A 846 18.02 -18.77 11.78
N HIS A 847 18.94 -18.28 10.93
CA HIS A 847 20.35 -18.70 10.99
C HIS A 847 21.01 -18.29 12.31
N MET A 848 20.70 -17.10 12.84
CA MET A 848 21.20 -16.65 14.14
C MET A 848 20.70 -17.53 15.29
N GLN A 849 19.40 -17.92 15.27
CA GLN A 849 18.87 -18.87 16.24
C GLN A 849 19.56 -20.23 16.13
N GLN A 850 19.73 -20.76 14.92
CA GLN A 850 20.44 -22.04 14.72
C GLN A 850 21.90 -22.00 15.20
N ILE A 851 22.58 -20.85 15.09
CA ILE A 851 23.93 -20.66 15.62
C ILE A 851 23.91 -20.62 17.16
N GLU A 852 22.95 -19.91 17.77
CA GLU A 852 22.76 -19.87 19.23
C GLU A 852 22.43 -21.26 19.79
N ASP A 853 21.52 -22.00 19.16
CA ASP A 853 21.11 -23.35 19.54
C ASP A 853 22.32 -24.31 19.48
N LEU A 854 23.10 -24.29 18.39
CA LEU A 854 24.34 -25.08 18.25
C LEU A 854 25.43 -24.65 19.25
N GLN A 855 25.55 -23.37 19.58
CA GLN A 855 26.47 -22.90 20.63
C GLN A 855 26.04 -23.41 22.01
N ASN A 856 24.74 -23.47 22.29
CA ASN A 856 24.20 -24.05 23.52
C ASN A 856 24.41 -25.57 23.59
N GLU A 857 24.26 -26.31 22.49
CA GLU A 857 24.61 -27.73 22.41
C GLU A 857 26.11 -27.97 22.66
N ILE A 858 26.99 -27.19 22.03
CA ILE A 858 28.44 -27.26 22.25
C ILE A 858 28.80 -26.91 23.70
N HIS A 859 28.17 -25.89 24.28
CA HIS A 859 28.43 -25.46 25.66
C HIS A 859 27.97 -26.51 26.67
N THR A 860 26.75 -27.05 26.53
CA THR A 860 26.24 -28.12 27.41
C THR A 860 27.02 -29.42 27.25
N HIS A 861 27.45 -29.78 26.03
CA HIS A 861 28.38 -30.90 25.83
C HIS A 861 29.73 -30.67 26.52
N THR A 862 30.29 -29.46 26.44
CA THR A 862 31.56 -29.10 27.10
C THR A 862 31.44 -29.18 28.61
N GLN A 863 30.35 -28.65 29.20
CA GLN A 863 30.05 -28.79 30.63
C GLN A 863 29.92 -30.27 31.03
N MET A 864 29.23 -31.09 30.24
CA MET A 864 29.07 -32.53 30.48
C MET A 864 30.40 -33.27 30.45
N MET A 865 31.30 -32.93 29.53
CA MET A 865 32.65 -33.52 29.47
C MET A 865 33.52 -33.09 30.65
N ALA A 866 33.43 -31.82 31.09
CA ALA A 866 34.11 -31.34 32.30
C ALA A 866 33.60 -32.08 33.55
N LEU A 867 32.29 -32.16 33.76
CA LEU A 867 31.67 -32.94 34.85
C LEU A 867 32.08 -34.43 34.81
N GLN A 868 32.17 -35.03 33.63
CA GLN A 868 32.63 -36.42 33.51
C GLN A 868 34.14 -36.56 33.82
N GLN A 869 34.95 -35.55 33.51
CA GLN A 869 36.37 -35.51 33.87
C GLN A 869 36.56 -35.33 35.38
N ASP A 870 35.84 -34.41 36.01
CA ASP A 870 35.87 -34.17 37.45
C ASP A 870 35.41 -35.41 38.23
N LEU A 871 34.34 -36.07 37.77
CA LEU A 871 33.88 -37.33 38.36
C LEU A 871 34.93 -38.45 38.23
N LYS A 872 35.68 -38.52 37.12
CA LYS A 872 36.81 -39.46 36.96
C LYS A 872 37.97 -39.12 37.91
N GLN A 873 38.27 -37.84 38.09
CA GLN A 873 39.30 -37.39 39.04
C GLN A 873 38.90 -37.67 40.48
N GLN A 874 37.66 -37.36 40.87
CA GLN A 874 37.11 -37.64 42.20
C GLN A 874 37.14 -39.13 42.53
N ASN A 875 36.72 -40.00 41.60
CA ASN A 875 36.82 -41.46 41.78
C ASN A 875 38.27 -41.92 41.95
N ARG A 876 39.22 -41.33 41.21
CA ARG A 876 40.65 -41.65 41.35
C ARG A 876 41.22 -41.16 42.69
N LEU A 877 40.82 -39.98 43.17
CA LEU A 877 41.19 -39.47 44.49
C LEU A 877 40.65 -40.39 45.59
N GLN A 878 39.36 -40.74 45.58
CA GLN A 878 38.80 -41.69 46.55
C GLN A 878 39.44 -43.09 46.47
N SER A 879 39.97 -43.49 45.31
CA SER A 879 40.72 -44.76 45.19
C SER A 879 42.11 -44.68 45.83
N LEU A 880 42.77 -43.52 45.78
CA LEU A 880 44.05 -43.27 46.45
C LEU A 880 43.87 -43.06 47.96
N GLU A 881 42.78 -42.42 48.36
CA GLU A 881 42.37 -42.22 49.75
C GLU A 881 42.12 -43.57 50.45
N ARG A 882 41.35 -44.47 49.83
CA ARG A 882 41.17 -45.85 50.34
C ARG A 882 42.48 -46.63 50.42
N GLN A 883 43.39 -46.49 49.45
CA GLN A 883 44.72 -47.12 49.51
C GLN A 883 45.59 -46.53 50.63
N LEU A 884 45.44 -45.24 50.92
CA LEU A 884 46.12 -44.59 52.05
C LEU A 884 45.54 -45.06 53.39
N ASP A 885 44.23 -45.28 53.49
CA ASP A 885 43.57 -45.86 54.66
C ASP A 885 43.96 -47.34 54.87
N GLU A 886 44.01 -48.14 53.80
CA GLU A 886 44.51 -49.52 53.83
C GLU A 886 45.95 -49.58 54.34
N LYS A 887 46.85 -48.73 53.80
CA LYS A 887 48.24 -48.64 54.27
C LYS A 887 48.38 -48.00 55.65
N SER A 888 47.44 -47.14 56.06
CA SER A 888 47.34 -46.65 57.43
C SER A 888 46.98 -47.77 58.41
N SER A 889 46.03 -48.65 58.06
CA SER A 889 45.67 -49.83 58.87
C SER A 889 46.83 -50.82 58.96
N GLU A 890 47.46 -51.16 57.82
CA GLU A 890 48.63 -52.04 57.76
C GLU A 890 49.80 -51.50 58.62
N VAL A 891 50.07 -50.19 58.59
CA VAL A 891 51.07 -49.55 59.45
C VAL A 891 50.65 -49.53 60.93
N GLN A 892 49.34 -49.49 61.25
CA GLN A 892 48.88 -49.65 62.63
C GLN A 892 48.97 -51.10 63.13
N GLU A 893 48.69 -52.07 62.27
CA GLU A 893 48.83 -53.50 62.56
C GLU A 893 50.30 -53.87 62.77
N LEU A 894 51.20 -53.46 61.87
CA LEU A 894 52.65 -53.60 62.03
C LEU A 894 53.20 -52.88 63.27
N LYS A 895 52.56 -51.80 63.74
CA LYS A 895 52.91 -51.16 65.03
C LYS A 895 52.51 -52.02 66.21
N ARG A 896 51.28 -52.57 66.23
CA ARG A 896 50.82 -53.52 67.26
C ARG A 896 51.72 -54.76 67.29
N GLU A 897 52.05 -55.33 66.13
CA GLU A 897 52.99 -56.46 66.03
C GLU A 897 54.40 -56.09 66.53
N ASN A 898 54.88 -54.86 66.29
CA ASN A 898 56.15 -54.39 66.85
C ASN A 898 56.09 -54.17 68.37
N GLU A 899 54.93 -53.83 68.92
CA GLU A 899 54.71 -53.71 70.37
C GLU A 899 54.65 -55.12 71.01
N ASP A 900 53.86 -56.04 70.45
CA ASP A 900 53.86 -57.48 70.76
C ASP A 900 55.27 -58.09 70.73
N LEU A 901 56.05 -57.80 69.69
CA LEU A 901 57.42 -58.29 69.55
C LEU A 901 58.37 -57.66 70.57
N LYS A 902 58.20 -56.38 70.93
CA LYS A 902 58.97 -55.75 72.02
C LYS A 902 58.61 -56.33 73.38
N GLU A 903 57.34 -56.61 73.65
CA GLU A 903 56.92 -57.31 74.87
C GLU A 903 57.52 -58.72 74.94
N ARG A 904 57.45 -59.49 73.84
CA ARG A 904 58.09 -60.81 73.74
C ARG A 904 59.60 -60.75 73.89
N ILE A 905 60.28 -59.76 73.28
CA ILE A 905 61.73 -59.56 73.46
C ILE A 905 62.05 -59.17 74.90
N SER A 906 61.23 -58.34 75.54
CA SER A 906 61.41 -57.95 76.95
C SER A 906 61.20 -59.14 77.89
N ALA A 907 60.18 -59.97 77.65
CA ALA A 907 59.94 -61.20 78.39
C ALA A 907 61.07 -62.23 78.18
N MET A 908 61.54 -62.42 76.94
CA MET A 908 62.70 -63.26 76.62
C MET A 908 64.01 -62.71 77.19
N SER A 909 64.12 -61.39 77.41
CA SER A 909 65.29 -60.76 78.04
C SER A 909 65.25 -60.96 79.55
N ALA A 910 64.10 -60.74 80.20
CA ALA A 910 63.90 -61.07 81.61
C ALA A 910 64.10 -62.56 81.89
N GLN A 911 63.59 -63.45 81.03
CA GLN A 911 63.83 -64.89 81.13
C GLN A 911 65.31 -65.25 80.89
N ARG A 912 66.03 -64.50 80.05
CA ARG A 912 67.49 -64.62 79.92
C ARG A 912 68.24 -64.15 81.15
N GLU A 913 67.82 -63.05 81.78
CA GLU A 913 68.40 -62.58 83.05
C GLU A 913 68.18 -63.61 84.17
N GLU A 914 66.97 -64.16 84.31
CA GLU A 914 66.68 -65.29 85.22
C GLU A 914 67.50 -66.56 84.91
N GLN A 915 67.75 -66.82 83.62
CA GLN A 915 68.53 -67.97 83.15
C GLN A 915 70.04 -67.77 83.30
N ASP A 916 70.55 -66.55 83.16
CA ASP A 916 71.95 -66.21 83.38
C ASP A 916 72.28 -66.12 84.89
N ASP A 917 71.33 -65.70 85.73
CA ASP A 917 71.40 -65.88 87.19
C ASP A 917 71.44 -67.37 87.60
N HIS A 918 70.78 -68.25 86.84
CA HIS A 918 70.93 -69.70 87.00
C HIS A 918 72.27 -70.23 86.47
N ASN A 919 72.74 -69.76 85.31
CA ASN A 919 73.97 -70.24 84.67
C ASN A 919 75.27 -69.81 85.38
N HIS A 920 75.23 -68.83 86.28
CA HIS A 920 76.39 -68.47 87.12
C HIS A 920 76.83 -69.58 88.11
N LYS A 921 76.20 -70.76 88.06
CA LYS A 921 76.63 -71.98 88.76
C LYS A 921 76.76 -73.18 87.81
N HIS A 922 77.77 -73.21 86.94
CA HIS A 922 78.71 -74.34 86.74
C HIS A 922 79.83 -73.94 85.76
N LYS A 923 80.94 -74.70 85.69
CA LYS A 923 82.18 -74.31 84.99
C LYS A 923 82.62 -75.31 83.91
N SER A 924 83.42 -74.76 82.98
CA SER A 924 84.62 -75.33 82.30
C SER A 924 84.52 -76.37 81.17
N PHE A 925 84.94 -75.94 79.96
CA PHE A 925 85.96 -76.51 79.03
C PHE A 925 85.88 -78.00 78.56
N PRO A 926 86.52 -78.42 77.44
CA PRO A 926 86.59 -77.81 76.09
C PRO A 926 86.62 -78.85 74.90
N GLU A 927 87.12 -78.40 73.73
CA GLU A 927 87.92 -79.15 72.72
C GLU A 927 87.27 -79.85 71.49
N GLU A 928 87.97 -79.69 70.35
CA GLU A 928 88.01 -80.47 69.08
C GLU A 928 86.69 -80.74 68.30
N ARG A 929 86.65 -81.14 67.01
CA ARG A 929 87.42 -80.86 65.76
C ARG A 929 86.57 -81.34 64.55
N ASP A 930 87.00 -81.01 63.32
CA ASP A 930 86.82 -81.81 62.09
C ASP A 930 85.40 -82.37 61.73
N ALA A 931 84.53 -81.52 61.15
CA ALA A 931 83.27 -81.97 60.52
C ALA A 931 82.85 -81.20 59.23
N ALA A 932 83.76 -80.45 58.61
CA ALA A 932 83.43 -79.50 57.52
C ALA A 932 83.05 -80.14 56.15
N GLY A 933 82.93 -81.46 56.05
CA GLY A 933 82.72 -82.18 54.78
C GLY A 933 81.26 -82.50 54.40
N GLU A 934 80.33 -82.50 55.37
CA GLU A 934 78.91 -82.80 55.12
C GLU A 934 78.02 -81.56 55.21
N ALA A 935 78.42 -80.53 55.98
CA ALA A 935 77.72 -79.26 56.05
C ALA A 935 77.56 -78.60 54.67
N ASP A 936 78.64 -78.49 53.89
CA ASP A 936 78.56 -77.91 52.53
C ASP A 936 77.64 -78.70 51.59
N ARG A 937 77.56 -80.05 51.70
CA ARG A 937 76.57 -80.83 50.92
C ARG A 937 75.15 -80.61 51.39
N SER A 938 74.94 -80.46 52.70
CA SER A 938 73.65 -80.08 53.29
C SER A 938 73.24 -78.70 52.80
N ASP A 939 74.14 -77.72 52.82
CA ASP A 939 73.85 -76.34 52.45
C ASP A 939 73.74 -76.15 50.93
N HIS A 940 74.51 -76.87 50.11
CA HIS A 940 74.25 -76.95 48.67
C HIS A 940 72.88 -77.58 48.40
N ARG A 941 72.47 -78.61 49.15
CA ARG A 941 71.14 -79.20 49.02
C ARG A 941 70.04 -78.24 49.49
N ASN A 942 70.23 -77.55 50.61
CA ASN A 942 69.27 -76.59 51.17
C ASN A 942 69.14 -75.36 50.25
N ASN A 943 70.24 -74.86 49.68
CA ASN A 943 70.21 -73.82 48.64
C ASN A 943 69.56 -74.33 47.35
N MET A 944 69.83 -75.55 46.91
CA MET A 944 69.17 -76.16 45.74
C MET A 944 67.65 -76.33 45.98
N GLU A 945 67.23 -76.72 47.19
CA GLU A 945 65.82 -76.82 47.57
C GLU A 945 65.17 -75.43 47.81
N SER A 946 65.95 -74.43 48.21
CA SER A 946 65.55 -73.02 48.31
C SER A 946 65.34 -72.38 46.93
N VAL A 947 66.27 -72.55 45.99
CA VAL A 947 66.12 -72.12 44.58
C VAL A 947 64.95 -72.84 43.92
N LYS A 948 64.78 -74.16 44.16
CA LYS A 948 63.57 -74.91 43.75
C LYS A 948 62.29 -74.48 44.49
N ARG A 949 62.37 -73.68 45.54
CA ARG A 949 61.21 -73.03 46.20
C ARG A 949 60.96 -71.67 45.56
N GLY A 950 62.00 -70.86 45.36
CA GLY A 950 61.99 -69.60 44.63
C GLY A 950 61.35 -69.75 43.24
N HIS A 951 61.88 -70.63 42.39
CA HIS A 951 61.31 -70.89 41.06
C HIS A 951 59.85 -71.36 41.11
N ARG A 952 59.41 -72.06 42.18
CA ARG A 952 58.00 -72.46 42.34
C ARG A 952 57.10 -71.31 42.75
N MET A 953 57.56 -70.44 43.65
CA MET A 953 56.86 -69.19 43.99
C MET A 953 56.79 -68.27 42.77
N GLU A 954 57.88 -68.14 42.01
CA GLU A 954 57.98 -67.29 40.81
C GLU A 954 57.08 -67.78 39.67
N ILE A 955 57.04 -69.09 39.40
CA ILE A 955 56.05 -69.70 38.49
C ILE A 955 54.62 -69.45 38.99
N GLN A 956 54.37 -69.56 40.30
CA GLN A 956 53.04 -69.30 40.88
C GLN A 956 52.64 -67.82 40.78
N THR A 957 53.57 -66.88 40.95
CA THR A 957 53.37 -65.44 40.71
C THR A 957 53.05 -65.19 39.24
N ILE A 958 53.83 -65.73 38.29
CA ILE A 958 53.59 -65.58 36.85
C ILE A 958 52.21 -66.14 36.45
N ILE A 959 51.80 -67.27 37.02
CA ILE A 959 50.44 -67.83 36.79
C ILE A 959 49.36 -66.94 37.41
N SER A 960 49.59 -66.35 38.59
CA SER A 960 48.67 -65.39 39.24
C SER A 960 48.52 -64.10 38.44
N ASP A 961 49.63 -63.53 37.96
CA ASP A 961 49.65 -62.33 37.14
C ASP A 961 49.01 -62.56 35.77
N PHE A 962 49.27 -63.72 35.14
CA PHE A 962 48.60 -64.13 33.90
C PHE A 962 47.09 -64.30 34.11
N SER A 963 46.68 -64.98 35.19
CA SER A 963 45.25 -65.14 35.53
C SER A 963 44.57 -63.80 35.81
N THR A 964 45.28 -62.88 36.46
CA THR A 964 44.80 -61.51 36.74
C THR A 964 44.70 -60.68 35.46
N ALA A 965 45.66 -60.79 34.54
CA ALA A 965 45.64 -60.16 33.23
C ALA A 965 44.52 -60.72 32.35
N GLN A 966 44.33 -62.04 32.34
CA GLN A 966 43.23 -62.71 31.65
C GLN A 966 41.86 -62.27 32.19
N THR A 967 41.73 -62.17 33.52
CA THR A 967 40.51 -61.65 34.17
C THR A 967 40.24 -60.20 33.75
N ARG A 968 41.26 -59.32 33.80
CA ARG A 968 41.14 -57.92 33.34
C ARG A 968 40.77 -57.80 31.87
N LEU A 969 41.29 -58.68 31.00
CA LEU A 969 40.92 -58.76 29.59
C LEU A 969 39.46 -59.22 29.41
N GLN A 970 39.00 -60.23 30.15
CA GLN A 970 37.61 -60.66 30.12
C GLN A 970 36.66 -59.57 30.63
N THR A 971 37.00 -58.88 31.72
CA THR A 971 36.24 -57.69 32.18
C THR A 971 36.21 -56.60 31.11
N ARG A 972 37.32 -56.36 30.39
CA ARG A 972 37.38 -55.36 29.32
C ARG A 972 36.58 -55.77 28.08
N ILE A 973 36.57 -57.04 27.72
CA ILE A 973 35.72 -57.59 26.64
C ILE A 973 34.25 -57.39 27.00
N VAL A 974 33.81 -57.85 28.18
CA VAL A 974 32.41 -57.67 28.64
C VAL A 974 32.02 -56.19 28.69
N ALA A 975 32.90 -55.30 29.17
CA ALA A 975 32.64 -53.87 29.19
C ALA A 975 32.51 -53.24 27.79
N LEU A 976 33.28 -53.73 26.80
CA LEU A 976 33.16 -53.31 25.41
C LEU A 976 31.90 -53.89 24.74
N GLU A 977 31.52 -55.13 25.05
CA GLU A 977 30.26 -55.73 24.61
C GLU A 977 29.04 -54.99 25.17
N THR A 978 29.08 -54.53 26.44
CA THR A 978 28.01 -53.70 27.01
C THR A 978 27.98 -52.31 26.41
N GLU A 979 29.14 -51.66 26.17
CA GLU A 979 29.16 -50.36 25.48
C GLU A 979 28.68 -50.47 24.02
N LEU A 980 29.02 -51.55 23.31
CA LEU A 980 28.56 -51.80 21.95
C LEU A 980 27.04 -52.00 21.91
N LYS A 981 26.49 -52.84 22.81
CA LYS A 981 25.04 -53.00 22.98
C LYS A 981 24.34 -51.71 23.35
N GLU A 982 24.89 -50.90 24.25
CA GLU A 982 24.32 -49.58 24.56
C GLU A 982 24.32 -48.64 23.35
N ARG A 983 25.35 -48.69 22.48
CA ARG A 983 25.38 -47.88 21.25
C ARG A 983 24.38 -48.39 20.20
N GLU A 984 24.22 -49.70 20.08
CA GLU A 984 23.21 -50.35 19.24
C GLU A 984 21.78 -50.02 19.72
N GLU A 985 21.57 -50.02 21.05
CA GLU A 985 20.32 -49.66 21.71
C GLU A 985 20.00 -48.16 21.57
N ARG A 986 21.00 -47.27 21.67
CA ARG A 986 20.86 -45.84 21.30
C ARG A 986 20.56 -45.66 19.81
N GLY A 987 21.02 -46.59 18.95
CA GLY A 987 20.70 -46.65 17.54
C GLY A 987 19.20 -46.75 17.22
N LYS A 988 18.37 -47.21 18.18
CA LYS A 988 16.91 -47.29 18.03
C LYS A 988 16.27 -45.91 17.77
N ARG A 989 16.86 -44.82 18.26
CA ARG A 989 16.39 -43.45 17.95
C ARG A 989 16.46 -43.15 16.45
N ARG A 990 17.49 -43.62 15.74
CA ARG A 990 17.56 -43.48 14.26
C ARG A 990 16.44 -44.23 13.55
N VAL A 991 15.85 -45.28 14.14
CA VAL A 991 14.72 -46.01 13.55
C VAL A 991 13.41 -45.23 13.73
N GLU A 992 13.29 -44.47 14.82
CA GLU A 992 12.20 -43.52 15.08
C GLU A 992 12.32 -42.28 14.18
N ASP A 993 13.54 -41.77 14.00
CA ASP A 993 13.87 -40.71 13.04
C ASP A 993 13.54 -41.15 11.60
N LEU A 994 13.97 -42.35 11.19
CA LEU A 994 13.65 -42.91 9.86
C LEU A 994 12.15 -43.12 9.66
N HIS A 995 11.40 -43.57 10.67
CA HIS A 995 9.93 -43.62 10.61
C HIS A 995 9.28 -42.24 10.52
N THR A 996 9.92 -41.21 11.07
CA THR A 996 9.44 -39.83 11.02
C THR A 996 9.75 -39.19 9.67
N ILE A 997 10.94 -39.46 9.11
CA ILE A 997 11.36 -39.09 7.75
C ILE A 997 10.44 -39.74 6.71
N ALA A 998 10.16 -41.05 6.84
CA ALA A 998 9.21 -41.74 5.96
C ALA A 998 7.83 -41.07 5.98
N LYS A 999 7.26 -40.82 7.17
CA LYS A 999 5.96 -40.10 7.32
C LYS A 999 5.98 -38.65 6.81
N LEU A 1000 7.16 -38.04 6.67
CA LEU A 1000 7.32 -36.72 6.06
C LEU A 1000 7.46 -36.83 4.54
N GLN A 1001 8.11 -37.88 4.03
CA GLN A 1001 8.19 -38.20 2.60
C GLN A 1001 6.81 -38.61 2.04
N ASP A 1002 6.04 -39.42 2.77
CA ASP A 1002 4.65 -39.76 2.46
C ASP A 1002 3.83 -38.47 2.27
N LYS A 1003 3.86 -37.57 3.26
CA LYS A 1003 3.17 -36.27 3.23
C LYS A 1003 3.72 -35.29 2.20
N LEU A 1004 4.98 -35.44 1.77
CA LEU A 1004 5.50 -34.68 0.64
C LEU A 1004 4.86 -35.21 -0.66
N SER A 1005 4.86 -36.54 -0.84
CA SER A 1005 4.27 -37.19 -2.01
C SER A 1005 2.76 -36.99 -2.12
N GLU A 1006 2.01 -36.98 -1.01
CA GLU A 1006 0.59 -36.58 -0.96
C GLU A 1006 0.39 -35.15 -1.46
N ARG A 1007 1.28 -34.22 -1.07
CA ARG A 1007 1.22 -32.81 -1.49
C ARG A 1007 1.63 -32.65 -2.94
N ASP A 1008 2.62 -33.37 -3.43
CA ASP A 1008 3.08 -33.31 -4.81
C ASP A 1008 2.06 -33.98 -5.75
N GLN A 1009 1.37 -35.04 -5.30
CA GLN A 1009 0.20 -35.60 -5.99
C GLN A 1009 -0.98 -34.62 -6.02
N LEU A 1010 -1.27 -33.91 -4.92
CA LEU A 1010 -2.30 -32.87 -4.90
C LEU A 1010 -1.93 -31.66 -5.77
N ILE A 1011 -0.66 -31.28 -5.84
CA ILE A 1011 -0.17 -30.24 -6.76
C ILE A 1011 -0.31 -30.70 -8.20
N LYS A 1012 0.04 -31.96 -8.52
CA LYS A 1012 -0.19 -32.54 -9.85
C LYS A 1012 -1.68 -32.58 -10.20
N SER A 1013 -2.55 -33.07 -9.33
CA SER A 1013 -3.99 -33.10 -9.62
C SER A 1013 -4.57 -31.69 -9.79
N LEU A 1014 -4.17 -30.71 -8.97
CA LEU A 1014 -4.60 -29.33 -9.14
C LEU A 1014 -4.06 -28.68 -10.42
N VAL A 1015 -2.86 -29.05 -10.88
CA VAL A 1015 -2.31 -28.61 -12.17
C VAL A 1015 -3.03 -29.31 -13.32
N GLU A 1016 -3.32 -30.60 -13.21
CA GLU A 1016 -4.05 -31.41 -14.20
C GLU A 1016 -5.53 -30.98 -14.31
N ASP A 1017 -6.18 -30.61 -13.21
CA ASP A 1017 -7.53 -30.01 -13.17
C ASP A 1017 -7.52 -28.66 -13.92
N LEU A 1018 -6.51 -27.82 -13.64
CA LEU A 1018 -6.34 -26.51 -14.29
C LEU A 1018 -5.97 -26.67 -15.78
N HIS A 1019 -5.27 -27.75 -16.14
CA HIS A 1019 -4.95 -28.10 -17.52
C HIS A 1019 -6.18 -28.62 -18.27
N GLN A 1020 -6.99 -29.50 -17.67
CA GLN A 1020 -8.27 -29.97 -18.23
C GLN A 1020 -9.26 -28.81 -18.43
N LEU A 1021 -9.35 -27.89 -17.47
CA LEU A 1021 -10.13 -26.65 -17.60
C LEU A 1021 -9.61 -25.73 -18.72
N SER A 1022 -8.33 -25.81 -19.09
CA SER A 1022 -7.74 -25.07 -20.22
C SER A 1022 -7.85 -25.79 -21.59
N GLN A 1023 -7.98 -27.12 -21.61
CA GLN A 1023 -7.97 -27.93 -22.84
C GLN A 1023 -9.35 -28.20 -23.45
N HIS A 1024 -10.45 -27.77 -22.81
CA HIS A 1024 -11.81 -27.99 -23.32
C HIS A 1024 -12.53 -26.69 -23.75
N PRO A 1025 -12.28 -26.20 -24.98
CA PRO A 1025 -13.14 -25.19 -25.59
C PRO A 1025 -14.50 -25.82 -25.96
N THR A 1026 -15.56 -25.47 -25.24
CA THR A 1026 -16.93 -25.93 -25.53
C THR A 1026 -17.52 -25.17 -26.73
N LEU A 1027 -17.26 -25.67 -27.94
CA LEU A 1027 -17.87 -25.19 -29.18
C LEU A 1027 -18.97 -26.15 -29.69
N CYS A 1028 -20.22 -25.85 -29.36
CA CYS A 1028 -21.45 -26.23 -30.08
C CYS A 1028 -22.66 -25.63 -29.34
N SER A 1029 -23.64 -25.00 -29.97
CA SER A 1029 -23.74 -24.53 -31.36
C SER A 1029 -24.69 -23.32 -31.39
N ASP A 1030 -24.83 -22.68 -32.55
CA ASP A 1030 -25.78 -21.57 -32.77
C ASP A 1030 -27.22 -21.90 -32.36
N GLU A 1031 -27.90 -20.98 -31.68
CA GLU A 1031 -29.14 -20.43 -32.24
C GLU A 1031 -29.47 -19.02 -31.72
N ILE A 1032 -30.02 -18.25 -32.64
CA ILE A 1032 -30.33 -16.81 -32.63
C ILE A 1032 -31.12 -16.36 -31.39
N LEU A 1033 -30.67 -15.29 -30.69
CA LEU A 1033 -31.46 -14.09 -30.35
C LEU A 1033 -30.67 -13.03 -29.52
N LYS A 1034 -30.65 -11.79 -30.02
CA LYS A 1034 -30.32 -10.54 -29.28
C LYS A 1034 -31.64 -9.84 -28.86
N PRO A 1035 -31.62 -8.82 -27.98
CA PRO A 1035 -30.90 -8.70 -26.70
C PRO A 1035 -31.83 -8.15 -25.58
N TYR A 1036 -31.35 -7.96 -24.35
CA TYR A 1036 -31.62 -6.72 -23.58
C TYR A 1036 -30.70 -6.58 -22.34
N ASP A 1037 -30.39 -5.34 -21.98
CA ASP A 1037 -29.70 -5.00 -20.73
C ASP A 1037 -30.58 -5.23 -19.48
N SER A 1038 -29.95 -5.64 -18.37
CA SER A 1038 -30.23 -5.01 -17.06
C SER A 1038 -29.11 -5.24 -16.05
N ARG A 1039 -28.93 -4.26 -15.16
CA ARG A 1039 -27.73 -4.06 -14.34
C ARG A 1039 -28.11 -3.80 -12.89
N THR A 1040 -27.86 -4.77 -11.99
CA THR A 1040 -28.08 -4.56 -10.55
C THR A 1040 -27.08 -5.34 -9.70
N GLN A 1041 -26.56 -4.63 -8.68
CA GLN A 1041 -26.35 -5.04 -7.27
C GLN A 1041 -26.02 -6.51 -6.93
N ALA A 1042 -25.12 -6.81 -5.98
CA ALA A 1042 -24.29 -5.98 -5.08
C ALA A 1042 -23.21 -6.89 -4.43
N GLY A 1043 -22.65 -6.50 -3.28
CA GLY A 1043 -22.23 -7.50 -2.28
C GLY A 1043 -20.72 -7.64 -2.06
N THR A 1044 -20.19 -6.77 -1.21
CA THR A 1044 -18.89 -6.86 -0.56
C THR A 1044 -18.66 -8.18 0.23
N LEU A 1045 -17.38 -8.53 0.46
CA LEU A 1045 -16.81 -9.37 1.54
C LEU A 1045 -16.56 -10.89 1.35
N THR A 1046 -15.26 -11.22 1.35
CA THR A 1046 -14.56 -12.39 1.95
C THR A 1046 -15.19 -13.79 1.93
N PRO A 1047 -14.60 -14.75 1.19
CA PRO A 1047 -14.80 -16.18 1.41
C PRO A 1047 -13.88 -16.69 2.53
N THR A 1048 -14.46 -17.08 3.68
CA THR A 1048 -13.79 -17.97 4.65
C THR A 1048 -14.07 -19.43 4.27
N MET A 1049 -13.06 -20.31 4.42
CA MET A 1049 -13.18 -21.71 4.00
C MET A 1049 -14.24 -22.48 4.80
N LYS A 1050 -15.03 -23.32 4.13
CA LYS A 1050 -15.80 -24.41 4.77
C LYS A 1050 -15.58 -25.73 4.05
N LYS A 1051 -15.63 -26.82 4.82
CA LYS A 1051 -15.51 -28.20 4.34
C LYS A 1051 -16.87 -28.73 3.85
N LYS A 1052 -16.85 -29.77 3.02
CA LYS A 1052 -18.02 -30.40 2.38
C LYS A 1052 -18.44 -31.68 3.12
N GLY A 1053 -19.75 -31.98 3.08
CA GLY A 1053 -20.36 -33.25 3.50
C GLY A 1053 -21.02 -33.21 4.90
N VAL A 1054 -22.16 -33.85 5.14
CA VAL A 1054 -23.08 -34.60 4.23
C VAL A 1054 -24.52 -34.40 4.76
N GLU A 1055 -25.55 -34.66 3.94
CA GLU A 1055 -26.94 -34.89 4.38
C GLU A 1055 -27.04 -36.07 5.41
N GLU A 1056 -28.14 -36.32 6.14
CA GLU A 1056 -29.55 -35.96 5.97
C GLU A 1056 -30.35 -36.01 7.30
N THR A 1057 -31.55 -35.40 7.33
CA THR A 1057 -32.72 -35.63 8.25
C THR A 1057 -32.67 -35.55 9.81
N SER A 1058 -33.61 -34.74 10.36
CA SER A 1058 -34.49 -35.02 11.53
C SER A 1058 -34.04 -34.89 13.01
N ILE A 1059 -34.14 -33.66 13.54
CA ILE A 1059 -34.91 -33.19 14.75
C ILE A 1059 -35.60 -34.27 15.64
N PRO A 1060 -35.65 -34.19 17.03
CA PRO A 1060 -35.53 -33.01 17.92
C PRO A 1060 -34.64 -33.11 19.20
N ASN A 1061 -34.57 -31.97 19.92
CA ASN A 1061 -34.19 -31.74 21.34
C ASN A 1061 -35.16 -32.47 22.34
N PRO A 1062 -34.95 -32.58 23.70
CA PRO A 1062 -33.91 -31.96 24.55
C PRO A 1062 -33.31 -32.80 25.73
N CYS A 1063 -32.36 -32.19 26.45
CA CYS A 1063 -31.98 -32.37 27.88
C CYS A 1063 -31.80 -33.78 28.51
N SER A 1064 -30.58 -34.12 28.95
CA SER A 1064 -30.16 -34.12 30.39
C SER A 1064 -28.75 -34.70 30.64
N TYR A 1065 -28.16 -34.39 31.81
CA TYR A 1065 -27.09 -35.18 32.46
C TYR A 1065 -27.63 -36.61 32.77
N ASP A 1066 -26.86 -37.70 32.75
CA ASP A 1066 -25.79 -38.01 33.71
C ASP A 1066 -24.75 -39.03 33.13
N GLY A 1067 -23.71 -39.38 33.88
CA GLY A 1067 -22.59 -40.23 33.43
C GLY A 1067 -22.71 -41.73 33.71
N GLY A 1068 -21.83 -42.53 33.10
CA GLY A 1068 -21.65 -43.95 33.44
C GLY A 1068 -21.10 -44.84 32.31
N SER A 1069 -19.81 -45.20 32.37
CA SER A 1069 -19.25 -46.30 31.56
C SER A 1069 -19.47 -47.65 32.27
N PRO A 1070 -19.58 -48.77 31.54
CA PRO A 1070 -18.58 -49.82 31.80
C PRO A 1070 -18.14 -50.68 30.60
N LYS A 1071 -16.80 -50.86 30.51
CA LYS A 1071 -16.04 -52.12 30.28
C LYS A 1071 -16.53 -53.12 29.20
N ALA A 1072 -15.79 -53.43 28.12
CA ALA A 1072 -14.39 -53.91 28.01
C ALA A 1072 -14.10 -55.33 28.55
N LYS A 1073 -13.41 -56.14 27.73
CA LYS A 1073 -12.78 -57.47 27.93
C LYS A 1073 -12.14 -57.88 26.59
N CYS A 1074 -11.07 -58.65 26.46
CA CYS A 1074 -10.07 -59.29 27.36
C CYS A 1074 -8.88 -59.76 26.43
N SER A 1075 -7.73 -60.33 26.78
CA SER A 1075 -6.98 -60.80 27.99
C SER A 1075 -5.54 -61.17 27.48
N PRO A 1076 -4.65 -61.96 28.15
CA PRO A 1076 -4.54 -62.34 29.58
C PRO A 1076 -3.10 -62.26 30.18
N VAL A 1077 -2.99 -62.73 31.45
CA VAL A 1077 -1.78 -63.09 32.27
C VAL A 1077 -0.86 -61.92 32.71
N ILE A 1078 0.01 -62.04 33.75
CA ILE A 1078 0.47 -63.21 34.53
C ILE A 1078 0.39 -63.06 36.08
N GLU A 1079 1.48 -63.26 36.83
CA GLU A 1079 1.57 -63.69 38.24
C GLU A 1079 2.90 -63.17 38.89
N ARG A 1080 3.25 -63.22 40.21
CA ARG A 1080 2.64 -63.57 41.54
C ARG A 1080 3.60 -63.07 42.66
N GLY A 1081 3.17 -63.01 43.94
CA GLY A 1081 4.10 -62.95 45.12
C GLY A 1081 3.50 -62.53 46.48
N LEU A 1082 3.81 -63.26 47.56
CA LEU A 1082 3.32 -63.15 48.98
C LEU A 1082 4.27 -63.96 49.92
N PRO A 1083 4.11 -64.07 51.27
CA PRO A 1083 3.68 -63.13 52.35
C PRO A 1083 4.60 -63.17 53.63
N SER A 1084 4.29 -62.41 54.70
CA SER A 1084 4.39 -62.85 56.12
C SER A 1084 3.72 -61.85 57.12
N VAL A 1085 3.69 -62.15 58.43
CA VAL A 1085 2.86 -61.48 59.48
C VAL A 1085 3.64 -61.33 60.82
N GLU A 1086 3.07 -60.54 61.77
CA GLU A 1086 3.38 -60.41 63.23
C GLU A 1086 4.38 -59.30 63.66
N GLN A 1087 4.29 -58.66 64.85
CA GLN A 1087 3.35 -58.83 65.99
C GLN A 1087 3.14 -57.55 66.86
N SER A 1088 1.97 -57.47 67.53
CA SER A 1088 1.73 -56.87 68.87
C SER A 1088 1.87 -55.35 69.11
N GLY A 1089 1.40 -54.88 70.28
CA GLY A 1089 1.50 -53.46 70.71
C GLY A 1089 0.86 -53.14 72.08
N ARG A 1090 1.29 -52.02 72.70
CA ARG A 1090 0.72 -51.41 73.93
C ARG A 1090 1.28 -49.99 74.13
N GLY A 1091 0.51 -49.07 74.72
CA GLY A 1091 1.04 -47.83 75.33
C GLY A 1091 0.60 -46.48 74.71
N THR A 1092 -0.50 -45.94 75.22
CA THR A 1092 -0.92 -44.51 75.15
C THR A 1092 -0.27 -43.69 76.29
N PRO A 1093 -0.46 -42.35 76.44
CA PRO A 1093 -0.93 -41.26 75.52
C PRO A 1093 -0.16 -39.91 75.68
N LEU A 1094 -0.76 -38.82 75.17
CA LEU A 1094 -0.82 -37.45 75.77
C LEU A 1094 0.23 -36.33 75.41
N THR A 1095 -0.14 -35.52 74.41
CA THR A 1095 -0.29 -34.02 74.44
C THR A 1095 0.90 -33.05 74.68
N ARG A 1096 0.84 -31.93 73.95
CA ARG A 1096 1.02 -30.50 74.38
C ARG A 1096 2.33 -29.75 74.01
N THR A 1097 2.15 -28.70 73.17
CA THR A 1097 2.82 -27.37 73.18
C THR A 1097 4.33 -27.21 73.46
N HIS A 1098 5.05 -26.46 72.61
CA HIS A 1098 5.24 -25.00 72.83
C HIS A 1098 5.98 -24.26 71.68
N THR A 1099 5.61 -22.99 71.53
CA THR A 1099 6.28 -21.84 70.87
C THR A 1099 7.63 -21.49 71.57
N PRO A 1100 8.58 -20.66 71.03
CA PRO A 1100 8.30 -19.31 70.50
C PRO A 1100 9.29 -18.61 69.51
N THR A 1101 8.92 -17.35 69.18
CA THR A 1101 9.76 -16.19 68.73
C THR A 1101 10.21 -16.08 67.26
N SER A 1102 9.58 -15.13 66.54
CA SER A 1102 10.18 -13.85 66.06
C SER A 1102 11.71 -13.68 66.08
N PRO A 1103 12.31 -12.88 65.15
CA PRO A 1103 11.80 -11.52 64.90
C PRO A 1103 11.93 -10.89 63.49
N HIS A 1104 11.35 -9.68 63.42
CA HIS A 1104 11.58 -8.56 62.51
C HIS A 1104 11.14 -8.61 61.04
N ALA A 1105 10.24 -7.67 60.75
CA ALA A 1105 10.20 -6.93 59.48
C ALA A 1105 10.74 -5.51 59.71
N GLU A 1106 11.07 -4.83 58.61
CA GLU A 1106 10.91 -3.37 58.46
C GLU A 1106 10.26 -3.16 57.07
N HIS A 1107 9.00 -2.68 57.00
CA HIS A 1107 8.57 -1.27 56.97
C HIS A 1107 8.70 -0.63 55.57
N ARG A 1108 7.79 0.24 55.10
CA ARG A 1108 6.60 0.90 55.70
C ARG A 1108 5.51 0.93 54.60
N ALA A 1109 4.34 0.27 54.72
CA ALA A 1109 3.26 0.46 55.68
C ALA A 1109 2.54 1.83 55.57
N SER A 1110 1.29 1.81 55.07
CA SER A 1110 0.22 2.66 55.61
C SER A 1110 -1.11 1.89 55.66
N ILE A 1111 -1.81 2.06 56.77
CA ILE A 1111 -2.97 1.29 57.26
C ILE A 1111 -4.24 1.83 56.56
N ARG A 1112 -4.99 1.01 55.80
CA ARG A 1112 -6.07 0.10 56.21
C ARG A 1112 -7.16 0.73 57.11
N HIS A 1113 -8.41 0.46 56.74
CA HIS A 1113 -9.53 -0.03 57.57
C HIS A 1113 -10.86 0.54 57.03
N SER A 1114 -11.99 -0.15 56.99
CA SER A 1114 -12.37 -1.55 57.05
C SER A 1114 -13.91 -1.50 56.95
N ARG A 1115 -14.46 -2.08 55.87
CA ARG A 1115 -15.88 -2.48 55.68
C ARG A 1115 -16.39 -3.33 56.89
N PRO A 1116 -17.70 -3.67 57.06
CA PRO A 1116 -18.88 -3.46 56.19
C PRO A 1116 -20.18 -3.13 57.02
N PRO A 1117 -21.44 -3.53 56.70
CA PRO A 1117 -22.10 -3.92 55.44
C PRO A 1117 -23.46 -3.18 55.15
N SER A 1118 -24.14 -3.62 54.07
CA SER A 1118 -25.61 -3.64 53.87
C SER A 1118 -26.37 -2.45 53.23
N GLN A 1119 -27.55 -2.82 52.71
CA GLN A 1119 -28.63 -2.04 52.08
C GLN A 1119 -29.04 -0.79 52.90
N GLU A 1120 -29.65 0.26 52.35
CA GLU A 1120 -30.76 0.25 51.38
C GLU A 1120 -30.84 1.52 50.49
N VAL A 1121 -31.96 1.75 49.78
CA VAL A 1121 -32.12 2.79 48.74
C VAL A 1121 -33.28 3.75 49.06
N ARG A 1122 -33.07 5.07 48.89
CA ARG A 1122 -34.05 6.19 49.00
C ARG A 1122 -34.53 6.47 50.45
N HIS A 1123 -35.03 7.65 50.84
CA HIS A 1123 -35.38 8.90 50.11
C HIS A 1123 -35.37 10.13 51.07
N GLN A 1124 -35.34 11.35 50.50
CA GLN A 1124 -35.95 12.59 51.07
C GLN A 1124 -35.33 13.18 52.38
N SER A 1125 -35.57 14.44 52.79
CA SER A 1125 -36.15 15.63 52.13
C SER A 1125 -35.77 16.92 52.88
N GLN A 1126 -35.68 18.05 52.15
CA GLN A 1126 -36.09 19.43 52.55
C GLN A 1126 -35.44 20.03 53.84
N LEU A 1127 -35.38 21.34 54.10
CA LEU A 1127 -36.35 22.42 53.91
C LEU A 1127 -35.63 23.78 54.07
N LYS A 1128 -35.99 24.82 53.32
CA LYS A 1128 -36.06 26.19 53.87
C LYS A 1128 -36.97 27.13 53.07
N MET A 1129 -37.77 27.87 53.82
CA MET A 1129 -38.77 28.88 53.42
C MET A 1129 -38.11 30.22 53.05
N ASN A 1130 -38.75 31.25 52.47
CA ASN A 1130 -39.95 31.47 51.61
C ASN A 1130 -39.99 33.03 51.42
N TYR A 1131 -40.42 33.63 50.31
CA TYR A 1131 -41.82 34.04 50.06
C TYR A 1131 -41.99 34.73 48.70
N ASN A 1132 -43.07 34.39 47.97
CA ASN A 1132 -43.81 35.17 46.94
C ASN A 1132 -43.04 35.77 45.73
N GLN A 1133 -43.54 35.73 44.48
CA GLN A 1133 -44.95 35.74 44.03
C GLN A 1133 -45.13 35.18 42.59
N HIS A 1134 -46.15 34.31 42.38
CA HIS A 1134 -47.11 34.25 41.24
C HIS A 1134 -46.65 33.96 39.76
N ILE A 1135 -47.42 33.30 38.86
CA ILE A 1135 -48.62 32.42 38.94
C ILE A 1135 -48.83 31.60 37.62
N ARG A 1136 -49.53 30.45 37.70
CA ARG A 1136 -50.20 29.64 36.62
C ARG A 1136 -49.41 28.83 35.56
N THR A 1137 -49.50 27.50 35.73
CA THR A 1137 -49.69 26.42 34.72
C THR A 1137 -51.22 26.32 34.38
N PRO A 1138 -51.83 25.29 33.70
CA PRO A 1138 -51.39 23.92 33.28
C PRO A 1138 -51.86 23.54 31.83
N ALA A 1139 -51.98 22.29 31.34
CA ALA A 1139 -51.88 20.94 31.94
C ALA A 1139 -51.51 19.85 30.90
N GLU A 1140 -51.06 18.68 31.38
CA GLU A 1140 -51.14 17.41 30.65
C GLU A 1140 -51.35 16.25 31.66
N GLN A 1141 -52.37 15.39 31.45
CA GLN A 1141 -52.58 14.10 32.15
C GLN A 1141 -53.78 13.35 31.53
N ARG A 1142 -53.62 12.16 30.95
CA ARG A 1142 -53.30 10.92 31.69
C ARG A 1142 -52.83 9.76 30.80
N VAL A 1143 -52.17 8.79 31.44
CA VAL A 1143 -51.73 7.48 30.92
C VAL A 1143 -52.82 6.42 31.16
N ILE A 1144 -52.86 5.34 30.35
CA ILE A 1144 -53.20 3.96 30.76
C ILE A 1144 -52.63 2.94 29.73
N GLU A 1145 -52.40 1.70 30.16
CA GLU A 1145 -51.71 0.64 29.40
C GLU A 1145 -52.62 -0.15 28.42
N THR A 1146 -52.03 -0.91 27.48
CA THR A 1146 -52.24 -2.37 27.22
C THR A 1146 -51.90 -2.82 25.78
N GLY A 1147 -51.77 -4.14 25.61
CA GLY A 1147 -51.85 -4.95 24.37
C GLY A 1147 -52.03 -6.43 24.80
N PRO A 1148 -52.02 -7.46 23.91
CA PRO A 1148 -51.95 -7.45 22.44
C PRO A 1148 -53.16 -8.19 21.78
N ASP A 1149 -52.97 -8.75 20.56
CA ASP A 1149 -53.85 -9.64 19.78
C ASP A 1149 -55.19 -9.06 19.23
N GLY A 1150 -55.62 -9.50 18.03
CA GLY A 1150 -56.97 -9.15 17.50
C GLY A 1150 -57.26 -9.09 15.99
N GLN A 1151 -56.80 -10.06 15.17
CA GLN A 1151 -57.38 -10.51 13.87
C GLN A 1151 -58.03 -9.51 12.86
N ASP A 1152 -57.48 -9.50 11.63
CA ASP A 1152 -58.15 -9.12 10.37
C ASP A 1152 -59.34 -10.06 10.04
N PRO A 1153 -60.43 -9.57 9.41
CA PRO A 1153 -60.75 -10.11 8.08
C PRO A 1153 -61.47 -9.14 7.10
N GLN A 1154 -60.88 -8.86 5.94
CA GLN A 1154 -61.59 -9.14 4.67
C GLN A 1154 -60.69 -9.48 3.46
N LYS A 1155 -60.80 -10.75 3.03
CA LYS A 1155 -60.32 -11.34 1.75
C LYS A 1155 -61.14 -10.78 0.56
N GLN A 1156 -60.77 -10.94 -0.72
CA GLN A 1156 -60.31 -12.10 -1.50
C GLN A 1156 -59.41 -11.55 -2.66
N GLU A 1157 -58.18 -12.01 -2.92
CA GLU A 1157 -57.76 -13.20 -3.73
C GLU A 1157 -58.36 -13.19 -5.17
N TRP A 1158 -57.75 -13.73 -6.24
CA TRP A 1158 -56.75 -14.80 -6.45
C TRP A 1158 -55.71 -14.34 -7.53
N PHE A 1159 -54.63 -15.04 -7.91
CA PHE A 1159 -54.30 -16.48 -7.90
C PHE A 1159 -52.77 -16.72 -7.81
N THR A 1160 -52.35 -17.87 -7.25
CA THR A 1160 -50.92 -18.26 -7.14
C THR A 1160 -50.67 -19.65 -7.74
N LYS A 1161 -49.55 -19.81 -8.48
CA LYS A 1161 -48.86 -21.07 -8.87
C LYS A 1161 -47.63 -20.69 -9.75
N TYR A 1162 -46.49 -21.37 -9.72
CA TYR A 1162 -46.16 -22.72 -9.21
C TYR A 1162 -44.94 -22.72 -8.26
N PHE A 1163 -44.81 -23.84 -7.53
CA PHE A 1163 -43.70 -24.35 -6.69
C PHE A 1163 -42.29 -23.90 -7.09
N SER A 1164 -41.36 -23.48 -6.21
CA SER A 1164 -40.94 -23.94 -4.87
C SER A 1164 -40.00 -25.17 -4.84
N PHE A 1165 -38.70 -24.89 -4.71
CA PHE A 1165 -37.90 -25.39 -3.58
C PHE A 1165 -36.93 -24.28 -3.13
#